data_AF-A0A1W1X4R8-F1
#
_entry.id   AF-A0A1W1X4R8-F1
#
_cell.length_a   1.000
_cell.length_b   1.000
_cell.length_c   1.000
_cell.angle_alpha   90.00
_cell.angle_beta   90.00
_cell.angle_gamma   90.00
#
_symmetry.space_group_name_H-M   'P 1'
#
loop_
_entity.id
_entity.type
_entity.pdbx_description
1 polymer ?
#
loop_
_entity_poly.entity_id
_entity_poly.type
_entity_poly.pdbx_seq_one_letter_code
_entity_poly.pdbx_strand_id
1 'polypeptide(L)'
;MSKFDLETRKKLYNETKNIITTYFIKTSDDDMDIYDIEFDDYSDFFEAIKLNYDIVKLLELKELLYKISNQLARDIKIEDTDVVNSIKGRLNIRKYIRTEYLNVHTKKYFPCRVLKEDYNIIENMFLLLIVQYAFKLINDISISDKDFIKEFYSSDHWEKLVKLKKELFKLLHSGDFKLFVEESMKIDKNNCIKLINKILPVVEQKVRRRESNPKTYGEIVKWWHSLNSKIDDLDRLPLLLYNSSFDDKLFELWILEQIKNSFITDFGMNIETVALTNGYNAEGTNPLWKRKRTHIYQLKYVNHNVAKNIKIYFQKSTKLMWDDDNKPKWIQISSDNEENIEYLRGNLDIVITCDDCQNFDPVLIDAKNIYYKINNKKIEYINPTVSDKVYKMVGYLDNFNKKVKKHNKALGVIIFKNRELSMNKEKEYVSDMKDSFMNIFTVNPNENVVDFSQLTKYILNNFGLLADRLKTYNNLKSYFVDMLESKNESEIDSKIQVIFEHVSNSINILTRGKEDDIATFQEFLEFNIFGQDIWNSFELDTKKFLSQSEFLLTSLKQCSGLEYSMFAINLAKAIENEVHIKFIDDLRNYLLSRGIRNHEYFVIDNIVKNKHLAIGQIAKCLKGRLDRLIIDYINTKTNDKNKKDFYMGKLNLIGNKLEKFSRLRNLIAHKDGITFNEFSDIRNQVLGIGLEKSLLTMVFEIEQMNKGNYNFM
;
A
#
# COMPACT_ATOMS: atom_id res chain seq x y z
N MET A 1 0.66 -11.65 17.83
CA MET A 1 1.59 -10.55 17.46
C MET A 1 2.99 -11.13 17.48
N SER A 2 3.73 -11.06 16.37
CA SER A 2 5.06 -11.66 16.29
C SER A 2 6.13 -10.62 16.61
N LYS A 3 6.48 -10.53 17.90
CA LYS A 3 7.63 -9.74 18.36
C LYS A 3 8.90 -10.18 17.63
N PHE A 4 9.77 -9.23 17.31
CA PHE A 4 11.12 -9.52 16.89
C PHE A 4 11.99 -9.88 18.10
N ASP A 5 12.93 -10.79 17.91
CA ASP A 5 14.01 -10.97 18.88
C ASP A 5 14.96 -9.76 18.86
N LEU A 6 15.80 -9.65 19.90
CA LEU A 6 16.68 -8.49 20.09
C LEU A 6 17.67 -8.31 18.94
N GLU A 7 18.18 -9.41 18.39
CA GLU A 7 19.15 -9.39 17.30
C GLU A 7 18.51 -8.86 16.01
N THR A 8 17.32 -9.35 15.67
CA THR A 8 16.52 -8.87 14.54
C THR A 8 16.16 -7.40 14.72
N ARG A 9 15.76 -6.97 15.93
CA ARG A 9 15.47 -5.54 16.20
C ARG A 9 16.67 -4.65 15.96
N LYS A 10 17.85 -5.03 16.48
CA LYS A 10 19.11 -4.29 16.29
C LYS A 10 19.48 -4.15 14.82
N LYS A 11 19.37 -5.25 14.08
CA LYS A 11 19.63 -5.25 12.64
C LYS A 11 18.68 -4.33 11.88
N LEU A 12 17.37 -4.50 12.05
CA LEU A 12 16.35 -3.67 11.38
C LEU A 12 16.53 -2.18 11.73
N TYR A 13 16.88 -1.88 12.98
CA TYR A 13 17.20 -0.52 13.42
C TYR A 13 18.41 0.05 12.67
N ASN A 14 19.53 -0.68 12.63
CA ASN A 14 20.74 -0.22 11.95
C ASN A 14 20.48 0.05 10.46
N GLU A 15 19.69 -0.80 9.81
CA GLU A 15 19.29 -0.63 8.41
C GLU A 15 18.31 0.52 8.19
N THR A 16 17.66 1.03 9.24
CA THR A 16 16.69 2.13 9.20
C THR A 16 17.09 3.37 9.98
N LYS A 17 18.32 3.42 10.51
CA LYS A 17 18.81 4.42 11.47
C LYS A 17 18.51 5.86 11.05
N ASN A 18 18.66 6.15 9.75
CA ASN A 18 18.46 7.48 9.16
C ASN A 18 17.00 7.97 9.24
N ILE A 19 16.03 7.07 9.08
CA ILE A 19 14.61 7.43 9.05
C ILE A 19 13.92 7.21 10.40
N ILE A 20 14.30 6.16 11.13
CA ILE A 20 13.66 5.77 12.40
C ILE A 20 13.92 6.80 13.50
N THR A 21 15.12 7.38 13.51
CA THR A 21 15.50 8.48 14.38
C THR A 21 14.59 9.68 14.18
N THR A 22 14.45 10.12 12.93
CA THR A 22 13.57 11.24 12.57
C THR A 22 12.10 10.95 12.88
N TYR A 23 11.65 9.70 12.73
CA TYR A 23 10.27 9.30 12.97
C TYR A 23 9.90 9.25 14.47
N PHE A 24 10.79 8.83 15.36
CA PHE A 24 10.47 8.66 16.78
C PHE A 24 10.94 9.79 17.69
N ILE A 25 11.95 10.56 17.29
CA ILE A 25 12.56 11.57 18.17
C ILE A 25 12.04 12.99 17.88
N LYS A 26 11.80 13.38 16.61
CA LYS A 26 11.37 14.74 16.22
C LYS A 26 9.86 15.01 16.37
N THR A 27 9.25 14.61 17.50
CA THR A 27 7.79 14.35 17.59
C THR A 27 6.90 15.40 18.27
N SER A 28 7.40 16.56 18.71
CA SER A 28 6.53 17.63 19.23
C SER A 28 6.36 18.77 18.22
N ASP A 29 5.10 19.13 17.94
CA ASP A 29 4.73 20.37 17.23
C ASP A 29 5.22 21.63 17.98
N ASP A 30 5.65 21.50 19.25
CA ASP A 30 6.31 22.53 20.02
C ASP A 30 7.83 22.49 19.80
N ASP A 31 8.35 23.42 18.98
CA ASP A 31 9.73 23.95 18.93
C ASP A 31 10.87 23.07 19.50
N MET A 32 10.92 21.79 19.14
CA MET A 32 12.06 20.92 19.44
C MET A 32 12.82 20.74 18.13
N ASP A 33 13.61 21.76 17.81
CA ASP A 33 14.63 21.70 16.76
C ASP A 33 15.70 20.70 17.20
N ILE A 34 15.48 19.45 16.82
CA ILE A 34 16.45 18.38 17.01
C ILE A 34 17.25 18.27 15.71
N TYR A 35 18.56 18.45 15.81
CA TYR A 35 19.52 18.31 14.71
C TYR A 35 19.55 16.86 14.19
N ASP A 36 20.21 16.63 13.05
CA ASP A 36 20.43 15.27 12.54
C ASP A 36 21.40 14.54 13.47
N ILE A 37 20.84 13.67 14.31
CA ILE A 37 21.57 12.87 15.29
C ILE A 37 21.84 11.49 14.69
N GLU A 38 23.11 11.13 14.59
CA GLU A 38 23.52 9.75 14.35
C GLU A 38 23.82 9.08 15.70
N PHE A 39 23.08 8.02 16.02
CA PHE A 39 23.28 7.20 17.24
C PHE A 39 24.25 6.04 17.01
N ASP A 40 25.34 5.95 17.76
CA ASP A 40 26.37 4.93 17.54
C ASP A 40 25.92 3.50 17.94
N ASP A 41 25.05 3.34 18.94
CA ASP A 41 24.44 2.04 19.29
C ASP A 41 22.89 2.11 19.37
N TYR A 42 22.24 0.97 19.12
CA TYR A 42 20.84 0.69 19.40
C TYR A 42 20.48 1.13 20.83
N SER A 43 21.33 0.83 21.83
CA SER A 43 21.09 1.19 23.23
C SER A 43 20.87 2.70 23.43
N ASP A 44 21.74 3.52 22.81
CA ASP A 44 21.69 4.98 22.90
C ASP A 44 20.37 5.51 22.34
N PHE A 45 19.91 4.95 21.22
CA PHE A 45 18.61 5.29 20.66
C PHE A 45 17.43 4.97 21.59
N PHE A 46 17.49 3.86 22.35
CA PHE A 46 16.45 3.56 23.35
C PHE A 46 16.44 4.56 24.49
N GLU A 47 17.62 4.89 24.98
CA GLU A 47 17.78 5.88 26.04
C GLU A 47 17.24 7.24 25.57
N ALA A 48 17.50 7.64 24.32
CA ALA A 48 16.95 8.86 23.73
C ALA A 48 15.41 8.83 23.56
N ILE A 49 14.82 7.74 23.07
CA ILE A 49 13.34 7.61 22.98
C ILE A 49 12.72 7.70 24.38
N LYS A 50 13.30 6.98 25.34
CA LYS A 50 12.81 6.94 26.72
C LYS A 50 12.91 8.32 27.37
N LEU A 51 14.03 9.01 27.17
CA LEU A 51 14.22 10.37 27.63
C LEU A 51 13.18 11.32 27.02
N ASN A 52 12.94 11.26 25.70
CA ASN A 52 11.91 12.08 25.06
C ASN A 52 10.51 11.78 25.61
N TYR A 53 10.19 10.51 25.83
CA TYR A 53 8.94 10.08 26.45
C TYR A 53 8.79 10.70 27.85
N ASP A 54 9.82 10.60 28.68
CA ASP A 54 9.83 11.16 30.03
C ASP A 54 9.68 12.69 30.01
N ILE A 55 10.36 13.39 29.09
CA ILE A 55 10.22 14.84 28.88
C ILE A 55 8.79 15.23 28.52
N VAL A 56 8.19 14.57 27.53
CA VAL A 56 6.80 14.81 27.11
C VAL A 56 5.84 14.59 28.29
N LYS A 57 6.04 13.52 29.07
CA LYS A 57 5.23 13.24 30.25
C LYS A 57 5.37 14.29 31.34
N LEU A 58 6.56 14.83 31.54
CA LEU A 58 6.78 15.92 32.50
C LEU A 58 6.12 17.23 32.03
N LEU A 59 6.07 17.50 30.72
CA LEU A 59 5.35 18.65 30.17
C LEU A 59 3.83 18.49 30.29
N GLU A 60 3.29 17.31 29.97
CA GLU A 60 1.87 16.98 30.21
C GLU A 60 1.50 17.19 31.69
N LEU A 61 2.36 16.71 32.60
CA LEU A 61 2.15 16.88 34.03
C LEU A 61 2.12 18.35 34.43
N LYS A 62 3.05 19.16 33.92
CA LYS A 62 3.08 20.61 34.17
C LYS A 62 1.73 21.25 33.85
N GLU A 63 1.17 20.97 32.67
CA GLU A 63 -0.14 21.50 32.27
C GLU A 63 -1.27 21.04 33.20
N LEU A 64 -1.27 19.78 33.63
CA LEU A 64 -2.24 19.25 34.61
C LEU A 64 -2.09 19.94 35.97
N LEU A 65 -0.86 20.22 36.41
CA LEU A 65 -0.58 20.91 37.66
C LEU A 65 -0.99 22.39 37.62
N TYR A 66 -0.80 23.08 36.49
CA TYR A 66 -1.32 24.44 36.32
C TYR A 66 -2.84 24.46 36.42
N LYS A 67 -3.54 23.52 35.77
CA LYS A 67 -5.01 23.41 35.85
C LYS A 67 -5.50 23.20 37.28
N ILE A 68 -4.78 22.42 38.09
CA ILE A 68 -5.22 22.08 39.46
C ILE A 68 -4.77 23.10 40.52
N SER A 69 -3.79 23.95 40.21
CA SER A 69 -3.14 24.87 41.17
C SER A 69 -4.08 25.80 41.95
N ASN A 70 -5.20 26.19 41.35
CA ASN A 70 -6.23 27.03 41.98
C ASN A 70 -7.53 26.26 42.29
N GLN A 71 -7.50 24.93 42.20
CA GLN A 71 -8.67 24.05 42.36
C GLN A 71 -8.34 22.82 43.21
N LEU A 72 -7.40 22.97 44.15
CA LEU A 72 -7.09 21.90 45.10
C LEU A 72 -8.35 21.54 45.88
N ALA A 73 -8.59 20.24 46.02
CA ALA A 73 -9.66 19.77 46.86
C ALA A 73 -9.34 20.15 48.32
N ARG A 74 -10.37 20.54 49.08
CA ARG A 74 -10.25 21.00 50.45
C ARG A 74 -11.36 20.37 51.27
N ASP A 75 -11.02 19.98 52.49
CA ASP A 75 -12.01 19.63 53.51
C ASP A 75 -12.19 20.81 54.46
N ILE A 76 -13.23 20.77 55.30
CA ILE A 76 -13.49 21.81 56.28
C ILE A 76 -13.31 21.22 57.67
N LYS A 77 -12.21 21.59 58.33
CA LYS A 77 -11.98 21.26 59.74
C LYS A 77 -12.58 22.34 60.64
N ILE A 78 -13.15 21.90 61.76
CA ILE A 78 -13.61 22.80 62.81
C ILE A 78 -12.47 22.96 63.82
N GLU A 79 -11.95 24.18 63.95
CA GLU A 79 -10.88 24.51 64.91
C GLU A 79 -11.42 25.45 65.99
N ASP A 80 -11.14 25.16 67.26
CA ASP A 80 -11.42 26.05 68.38
C ASP A 80 -10.28 27.08 68.49
N THR A 81 -10.54 28.34 68.13
CA THR A 81 -9.56 29.44 68.15
C THR A 81 -10.07 30.60 69.01
N ASP A 82 -9.17 31.23 69.77
CA ASP A 82 -9.52 32.38 70.61
C ASP A 82 -9.31 33.67 69.79
N VAL A 83 -10.42 34.31 69.39
CA VAL A 83 -10.43 35.50 68.51
C VAL A 83 -10.53 36.77 69.36
N VAL A 84 -9.73 37.78 69.03
CA VAL A 84 -9.65 39.02 69.79
C VAL A 84 -10.66 40.05 69.27
N ASN A 85 -11.41 40.66 70.18
CA ASN A 85 -12.33 41.80 69.96
C ASN A 85 -13.47 41.57 68.95
N SER A 86 -13.63 40.38 68.40
CA SER A 86 -14.73 40.01 67.51
C SER A 86 -15.02 38.51 67.57
N ILE A 87 -16.26 38.12 67.25
CA ILE A 87 -16.65 36.72 67.09
C ILE A 87 -16.52 36.38 65.60
N LYS A 88 -15.71 35.36 65.28
CA LYS A 88 -15.58 34.82 63.92
C LYS A 88 -16.08 33.37 63.92
N GLY A 89 -17.06 33.03 63.09
CA GLY A 89 -17.67 31.69 63.11
C GLY A 89 -18.63 31.48 64.30
N ARG A 90 -18.65 30.28 64.89
CA ARG A 90 -19.59 29.94 65.97
C ARG A 90 -18.91 30.04 67.34
N LEU A 91 -19.41 30.91 68.22
CA LEU A 91 -18.89 31.00 69.59
C LEU A 91 -19.03 29.65 70.34
N ASN A 92 -17.94 29.21 70.96
CA ASN A 92 -17.94 28.06 71.85
C ASN A 92 -18.43 28.51 73.24
N ILE A 93 -19.77 28.54 73.39
CA ILE A 93 -20.46 29.05 74.58
C ILE A 93 -19.93 28.41 75.87
N ARG A 94 -19.67 27.09 75.85
CA ARG A 94 -19.16 26.36 77.03
C ARG A 94 -17.76 26.82 77.44
N LYS A 95 -16.86 27.07 76.47
CA LYS A 95 -15.51 27.57 76.74
C LYS A 95 -15.55 29.05 77.15
N TYR A 96 -16.39 29.86 76.48
CA TYR A 96 -16.55 31.29 76.75
C TYR A 96 -17.02 31.57 78.18
N ILE A 97 -18.09 30.92 78.64
CA ILE A 97 -18.64 31.08 80.01
C ILE A 97 -17.59 30.70 81.07
N ARG A 98 -16.78 29.67 80.83
CA ARG A 98 -15.70 29.26 81.75
C ARG A 98 -14.55 30.28 81.82
N THR A 99 -14.29 30.99 80.74
CA THR A 99 -13.23 32.01 80.65
C THR A 99 -13.71 33.43 80.96
N GLU A 100 -15.03 33.66 81.07
CA GLU A 100 -15.64 34.98 81.24
C GLU A 100 -15.19 35.68 82.53
N TYR A 101 -14.90 34.91 83.59
CA TYR A 101 -14.36 35.40 84.86
C TYR A 101 -12.90 35.88 84.79
N LEU A 102 -12.16 35.61 83.71
CA LEU A 102 -10.75 35.98 83.54
C LEU A 102 -10.53 37.20 82.61
N ASN A 103 -11.58 37.70 81.96
CA ASN A 103 -11.49 38.80 80.99
C ASN A 103 -11.50 40.21 81.65
N VAL A 104 -10.55 40.47 82.56
CA VAL A 104 -10.40 41.76 83.29
C VAL A 104 -9.50 42.76 82.53
N HIS A 105 -9.02 42.41 81.33
CA HIS A 105 -8.13 43.28 80.53
C HIS A 105 -8.78 43.80 79.25
N THR A 106 -8.25 44.92 78.74
CA THR A 106 -8.76 45.76 77.64
C THR A 106 -8.96 45.07 76.28
N LYS A 107 -8.64 43.78 76.15
CA LYS A 107 -8.90 42.95 74.96
C LYS A 107 -9.82 41.78 75.34
N LYS A 108 -11.00 41.70 74.72
CA LYS A 108 -11.94 40.59 74.92
C LYS A 108 -11.57 39.42 74.02
N TYR A 109 -11.37 38.24 74.59
CA TYR A 109 -11.11 37.01 73.84
C TYR A 109 -12.40 36.19 73.73
N PHE A 110 -12.72 35.77 72.50
CA PHE A 110 -13.87 34.95 72.19
C PHE A 110 -13.39 33.58 71.69
N PRO A 111 -13.58 32.48 72.45
CA PRO A 111 -13.31 31.15 71.96
C PRO A 111 -14.36 30.79 70.92
N CYS A 112 -13.95 30.71 69.66
CA CYS A 112 -14.81 30.44 68.53
C CYS A 112 -14.42 29.14 67.83
N ARG A 113 -15.43 28.38 67.43
CA ARG A 113 -15.32 27.31 66.43
C ARG A 113 -15.34 27.94 65.06
N VAL A 114 -14.18 27.96 64.41
CA VAL A 114 -14.00 28.50 63.07
C VAL A 114 -13.88 27.33 62.09
N LEU A 115 -14.56 27.46 60.96
CA LEU A 115 -14.37 26.58 59.82
C LEU A 115 -13.06 26.97 59.15
N LYS A 116 -12.08 26.07 59.16
CA LYS A 116 -10.78 26.24 58.51
C LYS A 116 -10.68 25.25 57.37
N GLU A 117 -10.24 25.75 56.22
CA GLU A 117 -9.95 24.92 55.06
C GLU A 117 -8.74 24.05 55.37
N ASP A 118 -8.91 22.74 55.21
CA ASP A 118 -7.86 21.73 55.36
C ASP A 118 -7.52 21.17 53.99
N TYR A 119 -6.31 21.46 53.53
CA TYR A 119 -5.80 20.95 52.27
C TYR A 119 -5.08 19.60 52.43
N ASN A 120 -4.92 19.10 53.66
CA ASN A 120 -4.23 17.83 53.95
C ASN A 120 -5.15 16.61 53.78
N ILE A 121 -5.69 16.46 52.57
CA ILE A 121 -6.51 15.33 52.15
C ILE A 121 -5.73 14.39 51.23
N ILE A 122 -6.20 13.14 51.13
CA ILE A 122 -5.48 12.07 50.42
C ILE A 122 -5.26 12.37 48.93
N GLU A 123 -6.17 13.10 48.29
CA GLU A 123 -6.04 13.55 46.90
C GLU A 123 -4.87 14.54 46.71
N ASN A 124 -4.68 15.48 47.63
CA ASN A 124 -3.57 16.44 47.59
C ASN A 124 -2.25 15.78 47.98
N MET A 125 -2.27 14.84 48.94
CA MET A 125 -1.11 14.01 49.25
C MET A 125 -0.64 13.21 48.03
N PHE A 126 -1.57 12.68 47.23
CA PHE A 126 -1.25 12.04 45.96
C PHE A 126 -0.59 13.01 44.98
N LEU A 127 -1.10 14.23 44.81
CA LEU A 127 -0.44 15.25 43.97
C LEU A 127 0.99 15.54 44.41
N LEU A 128 1.23 15.73 45.70
CA LEU A 128 2.57 16.03 46.21
C LEU A 128 3.54 14.89 45.93
N LEU A 129 3.11 13.64 46.12
CA LEU A 129 3.92 12.47 45.79
C LEU A 129 4.21 12.37 44.28
N ILE A 130 3.25 12.74 43.43
CA ILE A 130 3.44 12.82 41.97
C ILE A 130 4.48 13.88 41.59
N VAL A 131 4.43 15.07 42.19
CA VAL A 131 5.44 16.12 41.93
C VAL A 131 6.82 15.73 42.47
N GLN A 132 6.89 15.07 43.63
CA GLN A 132 8.14 14.51 44.15
C GLN A 132 8.72 13.45 43.23
N TYR A 133 7.87 12.58 42.66
CA TYR A 133 8.29 11.62 41.65
C TYR A 133 8.79 12.31 40.38
N ALA A 134 8.13 13.38 39.92
CA ALA A 134 8.59 14.18 38.78
C ALA A 134 9.98 14.81 39.03
N PHE A 135 10.24 15.32 40.24
CA PHE A 135 11.59 15.77 40.59
C PHE A 135 12.61 14.65 40.62
N LYS A 136 12.21 13.46 41.08
CA LYS A 136 13.07 12.28 41.02
C LYS A 136 13.41 11.95 39.57
N LEU A 137 12.42 11.86 38.66
CA LEU A 137 12.65 11.64 37.22
C LEU A 137 13.61 12.68 36.64
N ILE A 138 13.38 13.98 36.89
CA ILE A 138 14.27 15.05 36.40
C ILE A 138 15.69 14.92 36.98
N ASN A 139 15.83 14.48 38.24
CA ASN A 139 17.14 14.31 38.86
C ASN A 139 17.85 13.03 38.38
N ASP A 140 17.13 11.96 38.12
CA ASP A 140 17.66 10.71 37.57
C ASP A 140 18.21 10.99 36.16
N ILE A 141 17.47 11.76 35.34
CA ILE A 141 17.91 12.32 34.04
C ILE A 141 19.18 13.21 34.20
N SER A 142 19.44 13.78 35.40
CA SER A 142 20.49 14.78 35.61
C SER A 142 21.87 14.24 35.99
N ILE A 143 21.97 12.97 36.39
CA ILE A 143 23.22 12.40 36.95
C ILE A 143 23.90 11.41 35.99
N SER A 144 23.14 10.62 35.22
CA SER A 144 23.71 9.67 34.24
C SER A 144 23.85 10.26 32.84
N ASP A 145 23.00 11.22 32.44
CA ASP A 145 22.79 11.54 31.03
C ASP A 145 23.25 12.97 30.66
N LYS A 146 24.01 13.67 31.51
CA LYS A 146 24.35 15.08 31.24
C LYS A 146 25.24 15.25 30.00
N ASP A 147 26.15 14.32 29.77
CA ASP A 147 27.00 14.32 28.58
C ASP A 147 26.23 13.77 27.37
N PHE A 148 25.45 12.70 27.55
CA PHE A 148 24.50 12.18 26.57
C PHE A 148 23.52 13.25 26.06
N ILE A 149 22.91 14.04 26.95
CA ILE A 149 21.97 15.11 26.58
C ILE A 149 22.68 16.26 25.87
N LYS A 150 23.92 16.58 26.22
CA LYS A 150 24.69 17.64 25.54
C LYS A 150 25.21 17.22 24.17
N GLU A 151 25.50 15.93 24.01
CA GLU A 151 26.00 15.32 22.78
C GLU A 151 24.86 15.06 21.79
N PHE A 152 23.71 14.57 22.28
CA PHE A 152 22.57 14.16 21.47
C PHE A 152 21.42 15.20 21.45
N TYR A 153 21.40 16.22 22.30
CA TYR A 153 20.42 17.31 22.25
C TYR A 153 21.13 18.68 22.32
N SER A 154 20.50 19.74 21.81
CA SER A 154 21.07 21.09 21.91
C SER A 154 21.14 21.54 23.39
N SER A 155 22.08 22.44 23.72
CA SER A 155 22.20 23.07 25.04
C SER A 155 20.88 23.60 25.59
N ASP A 156 19.99 24.04 24.70
CA ASP A 156 18.70 24.64 25.01
C ASP A 156 17.70 23.63 25.59
N HIS A 157 17.84 22.33 25.27
CA HIS A 157 16.96 21.28 25.80
C HIS A 157 17.23 21.01 27.28
N TRP A 158 18.51 21.00 27.65
CA TRP A 158 18.90 20.97 29.05
C TRP A 158 18.38 22.20 29.80
N GLU A 159 18.46 23.39 29.18
CA GLU A 159 17.88 24.60 29.76
C GLU A 159 16.36 24.52 29.91
N LYS A 160 15.63 23.92 28.96
CA LYS A 160 14.19 23.66 29.06
C LYS A 160 13.85 22.72 30.23
N LEU A 161 14.61 21.64 30.44
CA LEU A 161 14.46 20.74 31.58
C LEU A 161 14.76 21.45 32.92
N VAL A 162 15.82 22.24 32.98
CA VAL A 162 16.16 23.07 34.16
C VAL A 162 15.07 24.11 34.42
N LYS A 163 14.50 24.72 33.37
CA LYS A 163 13.38 25.66 33.46
C LYS A 163 12.12 24.95 33.96
N LEU A 164 11.78 23.77 33.44
CA LEU A 164 10.67 22.95 33.89
C LEU A 164 10.80 22.60 35.38
N LYS A 165 11.98 22.19 35.82
CA LYS A 165 12.27 21.94 37.25
C LYS A 165 12.02 23.19 38.10
N LYS A 166 12.49 24.36 37.65
CA LYS A 166 12.26 25.65 38.33
C LYS A 166 10.78 26.02 38.37
N GLU A 167 10.04 25.78 37.29
CA GLU A 167 8.60 26.05 37.19
C GLU A 167 7.77 25.15 38.09
N LEU A 168 8.04 23.84 38.10
CA LEU A 168 7.42 22.89 39.04
C LEU A 168 7.71 23.27 40.50
N PHE A 169 8.94 23.70 40.79
CA PHE A 169 9.31 24.18 42.12
C PHE A 169 8.57 25.46 42.51
N LYS A 170 8.46 26.43 41.59
CA LYS A 170 7.67 27.65 41.81
C LYS A 170 6.21 27.34 42.05
N LEU A 171 5.64 26.40 41.28
CA LEU A 171 4.24 26.00 41.39
C LEU A 171 3.92 25.45 42.78
N LEU A 172 4.78 24.58 43.33
CA LEU A 172 4.65 24.06 44.70
C LEU A 172 4.71 25.13 45.80
N HIS A 173 5.38 26.26 45.56
CA HIS A 173 5.52 27.35 46.51
C HIS A 173 4.58 28.53 46.21
N SER A 174 3.56 28.29 45.38
CA SER A 174 2.56 29.28 44.97
C SER A 174 1.14 28.83 45.29
N GLY A 175 0.21 29.78 45.46
CA GLY A 175 -1.21 29.50 45.67
C GLY A 175 -1.49 28.54 46.84
N ASP A 176 -2.52 27.70 46.66
CA ASP A 176 -2.97 26.73 47.66
C ASP A 176 -1.94 25.61 47.93
N PHE A 177 -1.04 25.36 46.97
CA PHE A 177 0.06 24.40 47.18
C PHE A 177 1.02 24.83 48.29
N LYS A 178 1.27 26.15 48.45
CA LYS A 178 2.17 26.64 49.49
C LYS A 178 1.65 26.27 50.89
N LEU A 179 0.36 26.49 51.13
CA LEU A 179 -0.31 26.18 52.39
C LEU A 179 -0.23 24.69 52.71
N PHE A 180 -0.45 23.84 51.70
CA PHE A 180 -0.39 22.40 51.84
C PHE A 180 1.05 21.85 52.02
N VAL A 181 2.05 22.41 51.32
CA VAL A 181 3.45 21.99 51.40
C VAL A 181 4.06 22.31 52.77
N GLU A 182 3.72 23.46 53.35
CA GLU A 182 4.15 23.85 54.70
C GLU A 182 3.61 22.89 55.78
N GLU A 183 2.40 22.33 55.59
CA GLU A 183 1.78 21.36 56.51
C GLU A 183 2.29 19.91 56.34
N SER A 184 2.92 19.57 55.21
CA SER A 184 3.22 18.17 54.81
C SER A 184 4.71 17.80 54.80
N MET A 185 5.58 18.61 55.42
CA MET A 185 7.06 18.50 55.43
C MET A 185 7.72 17.20 55.99
N LYS A 186 7.01 16.07 56.15
CA LYS A 186 7.53 14.81 56.71
C LYS A 186 7.55 13.60 55.76
N ILE A 187 7.38 13.80 54.45
CA ILE A 187 7.39 12.68 53.49
C ILE A 187 8.83 12.36 53.06
N ASP A 188 9.28 11.15 53.37
CA ASP A 188 10.59 10.62 52.97
C ASP A 188 10.69 10.50 51.43
N LYS A 189 11.69 11.18 50.86
CA LYS A 189 11.94 11.29 49.42
C LYS A 189 12.27 9.95 48.75
N ASN A 190 12.70 8.94 49.51
CA ASN A 190 13.20 7.68 48.94
C ASN A 190 12.13 6.61 48.69
N ASN A 191 10.85 6.86 49.04
CA ASN A 191 9.80 5.82 48.98
C ASN A 191 8.50 6.23 48.25
N CYS A 192 8.55 7.27 47.41
CA CYS A 192 7.36 7.87 46.78
C CYS A 192 6.51 6.86 45.98
N ILE A 193 7.10 5.98 45.17
CA ILE A 193 6.36 4.99 44.35
C ILE A 193 5.52 4.05 45.23
N LYS A 194 6.10 3.52 46.33
CA LYS A 194 5.38 2.61 47.24
C LYS A 194 4.22 3.33 47.92
N LEU A 195 4.42 4.60 48.31
CA LEU A 195 3.38 5.42 48.93
C LEU A 195 2.26 5.75 47.93
N ILE A 196 2.60 6.10 46.69
CA ILE A 196 1.63 6.35 45.62
C ILE A 196 0.76 5.11 45.40
N ASN A 197 1.38 3.94 45.23
CA ASN A 197 0.64 2.69 45.01
C ASN A 197 -0.25 2.30 46.20
N LYS A 198 0.09 2.72 47.42
CA LYS A 198 -0.74 2.51 48.61
C LYS A 198 -2.00 3.39 48.64
N ILE A 199 -1.89 4.66 48.22
CA ILE A 199 -3.00 5.62 48.28
C ILE A 199 -3.84 5.68 47.00
N LEU A 200 -3.27 5.27 45.85
CA LEU A 200 -3.90 5.32 44.54
C LEU A 200 -5.31 4.67 44.50
N PRO A 201 -5.54 3.47 45.07
CA PRO A 201 -6.88 2.86 45.06
C PRO A 201 -7.94 3.71 45.77
N VAL A 202 -7.55 4.42 46.83
CA VAL A 202 -8.45 5.29 47.60
C VAL A 202 -8.78 6.55 46.81
N VAL A 203 -7.77 7.15 46.17
CA VAL A 203 -7.96 8.32 45.30
C VAL A 203 -8.86 7.98 44.11
N GLU A 204 -8.63 6.83 43.47
CA GLU A 204 -9.49 6.34 42.37
C GLU A 204 -10.94 6.16 42.79
N GLN A 205 -11.17 5.59 43.97
CA GLN A 205 -12.51 5.39 44.51
C GLN A 205 -13.22 6.73 44.73
N LYS A 206 -12.54 7.72 45.31
CA LYS A 206 -13.08 9.07 45.52
C LYS A 206 -13.36 9.82 44.22
N VAL A 207 -12.45 9.72 43.24
CA VAL A 207 -12.65 10.29 41.89
C VAL A 207 -13.87 9.67 41.21
N ARG A 208 -14.03 8.33 41.28
CA ARG A 208 -15.21 7.63 40.74
C ARG A 208 -16.52 8.07 41.41
N ARG A 209 -16.49 8.33 42.72
CA ARG A 209 -17.63 8.82 43.50
C ARG A 209 -17.89 10.33 43.37
N ARG A 210 -17.03 11.07 42.65
CA ARG A 210 -17.11 12.53 42.46
C ARG A 210 -17.04 13.32 43.77
N GLU A 211 -16.32 12.81 44.77
CA GLU A 211 -16.17 13.44 46.09
C GLU A 211 -15.17 14.61 46.10
N SER A 212 -14.38 14.79 45.03
CA SER A 212 -13.43 15.88 44.78
C SER A 212 -13.52 16.33 43.31
N ASN A 213 -12.74 17.34 42.87
CA ASN A 213 -12.73 17.85 41.48
C ASN A 213 -12.39 16.72 40.46
N PRO A 214 -13.40 15.96 39.98
CA PRO A 214 -13.16 14.57 39.58
C PRO A 214 -12.51 14.48 38.20
N LYS A 215 -12.58 15.58 37.44
CA LYS A 215 -12.02 15.69 36.10
C LYS A 215 -10.50 15.79 36.15
N THR A 216 -9.96 16.77 36.87
CA THR A 216 -8.50 17.03 36.89
C THR A 216 -7.74 15.97 37.68
N TYR A 217 -8.24 15.54 38.86
CA TYR A 217 -7.62 14.40 39.58
C TYR A 217 -7.72 13.10 38.77
N GLY A 218 -8.81 12.88 38.04
CA GLY A 218 -8.96 11.74 37.14
C GLY A 218 -7.97 11.75 35.97
N GLU A 219 -7.69 12.93 35.40
CA GLU A 219 -6.65 13.10 34.37
C GLU A 219 -5.24 12.78 34.92
N ILE A 220 -4.94 13.20 36.15
CA ILE A 220 -3.64 12.92 36.79
C ILE A 220 -3.48 11.43 37.16
N VAL A 221 -4.55 10.77 37.60
CA VAL A 221 -4.57 9.31 37.82
C VAL A 221 -4.31 8.56 36.50
N LYS A 222 -4.94 8.97 35.40
CA LYS A 222 -4.68 8.41 34.06
C LYS A 222 -3.24 8.62 33.63
N TRP A 223 -2.69 9.82 33.87
CA TRP A 223 -1.29 10.13 33.61
C TRP A 223 -0.35 9.20 34.39
N TRP A 224 -0.61 8.96 35.68
CA TRP A 224 0.20 8.04 36.50
C TRP A 224 0.19 6.60 35.96
N HIS A 225 -0.97 6.09 35.56
CA HIS A 225 -1.07 4.78 34.91
C HIS A 225 -0.30 4.72 33.60
N SER A 226 -0.27 5.82 32.84
CA SER A 226 0.50 5.90 31.59
C SER A 226 2.01 5.85 31.79
N LEU A 227 2.53 6.21 32.97
CA LEU A 227 3.95 6.08 33.31
C LEU A 227 4.33 4.68 33.80
N ASN A 228 3.42 4.01 34.53
CA ASN A 228 3.68 2.69 35.14
C ASN A 228 3.37 1.50 34.23
N SER A 229 2.88 1.72 33.02
CA SER A 229 2.94 0.71 31.96
C SER A 229 4.41 0.44 31.66
N LYS A 230 4.99 -0.58 32.33
CA LYS A 230 6.41 -0.99 32.26
C LYS A 230 7.09 -0.56 30.96
N ILE A 231 7.99 0.42 31.07
CA ILE A 231 8.93 0.86 30.01
C ILE A 231 10.04 -0.19 29.79
N ASP A 232 10.07 -1.26 30.60
CA ASP A 232 11.01 -2.38 30.45
C ASP A 232 10.82 -3.17 29.13
N ASP A 233 9.72 -2.94 28.40
CA ASP A 233 9.39 -3.60 27.15
C ASP A 233 9.01 -2.54 26.11
N LEU A 234 9.80 -2.45 25.03
CA LEU A 234 9.54 -1.59 23.87
C LEU A 234 8.13 -1.73 23.30
N ASP A 235 7.53 -2.91 23.50
CA ASP A 235 6.18 -3.23 23.08
C ASP A 235 5.10 -2.48 23.87
N ARG A 236 5.47 -1.84 24.99
CA ARG A 236 4.58 -1.07 25.87
C ARG A 236 4.87 0.40 25.91
N LEU A 237 5.99 0.87 25.33
CA LEU A 237 6.22 2.28 25.07
C LEU A 237 5.06 2.75 24.17
N PRO A 238 4.05 3.44 24.73
CA PRO A 238 3.04 4.05 23.92
C PRO A 238 3.79 5.24 23.32
N LEU A 239 4.35 5.04 22.13
CA LEU A 239 4.79 6.14 21.30
C LEU A 239 3.51 6.96 21.06
N LEU A 240 3.30 7.97 21.90
CA LEU A 240 2.00 8.58 22.27
C LEU A 240 1.27 9.33 21.15
N LEU A 241 1.51 8.97 19.90
CA LEU A 241 0.78 9.42 18.73
C LEU A 241 0.28 8.27 17.85
N TYR A 242 0.73 7.02 18.04
CA TYR A 242 0.40 5.89 17.16
C TYR A 242 -0.08 4.68 17.96
N ASN A 243 -1.34 4.27 17.77
CA ASN A 243 -1.93 3.04 18.33
C ASN A 243 -1.35 1.76 17.69
N SER A 244 -0.02 1.62 17.60
CA SER A 244 0.70 0.51 16.95
C SER A 244 1.95 0.13 17.74
N SER A 245 2.34 -1.15 17.72
CA SER A 245 3.56 -1.59 18.41
C SER A 245 4.83 -1.05 17.74
N PHE A 246 5.92 -0.89 18.49
CA PHE A 246 7.22 -0.48 17.97
C PHE A 246 7.68 -1.41 16.83
N ASP A 247 7.55 -2.73 17.01
CA ASP A 247 7.96 -3.72 16.02
C ASP A 247 7.15 -3.62 14.71
N ASP A 248 5.86 -3.25 14.76
CA ASP A 248 5.07 -3.02 13.55
C ASP A 248 5.63 -1.81 12.77
N LYS A 249 5.99 -0.73 13.47
CA LYS A 249 6.55 0.48 12.85
C LYS A 249 7.97 0.31 12.34
N LEU A 250 8.81 -0.37 13.12
CA LEU A 250 10.15 -0.75 12.71
C LEU A 250 10.08 -1.57 11.41
N PHE A 251 9.13 -2.51 11.32
CA PHE A 251 8.91 -3.27 10.08
C PHE A 251 8.47 -2.39 8.91
N GLU A 252 7.47 -1.52 9.09
CA GLU A 252 7.01 -0.60 8.04
C GLU A 252 8.12 0.32 7.50
N LEU A 253 8.93 0.91 8.40
CA LEU A 253 10.06 1.76 8.04
C LEU A 253 11.19 0.97 7.38
N TRP A 254 11.42 -0.26 7.82
CA TRP A 254 12.39 -1.15 7.20
C TRP A 254 12.00 -1.49 5.76
N ILE A 255 10.73 -1.87 5.52
CA ILE A 255 10.24 -2.08 4.14
C ILE A 255 10.47 -0.85 3.26
N LEU A 256 10.17 0.35 3.78
CA LEU A 256 10.39 1.61 3.06
C LEU A 256 11.87 1.79 2.66
N GLU A 257 12.80 1.58 3.59
CA GLU A 257 14.24 1.67 3.34
C GLU A 257 14.72 0.63 2.34
N GLN A 258 14.26 -0.62 2.46
CA GLN A 258 14.66 -1.69 1.55
C GLN A 258 14.18 -1.45 0.12
N ILE A 259 12.95 -0.95 -0.07
CA ILE A 259 12.44 -0.54 -1.39
C ILE A 259 13.33 0.56 -1.99
N LYS A 260 13.65 1.59 -1.20
CA LYS A 260 14.51 2.70 -1.63
C LYS A 260 15.91 2.19 -1.99
N ASN A 261 16.52 1.37 -1.14
CA ASN A 261 17.85 0.81 -1.37
C ASN A 261 17.87 -0.05 -2.64
N SER A 262 16.89 -0.92 -2.84
CA SER A 262 16.79 -1.76 -4.03
C SER A 262 16.65 -0.94 -5.33
N PHE A 263 15.91 0.18 -5.33
CA PHE A 263 15.90 1.10 -6.48
C PHE A 263 17.29 1.64 -6.83
N ILE A 264 18.11 1.92 -5.83
CA ILE A 264 19.46 2.47 -6.01
C ILE A 264 20.43 1.37 -6.43
N THR A 265 20.49 0.28 -5.67
CA THR A 265 21.50 -0.78 -5.86
C THR A 265 21.21 -1.62 -7.10
N ASP A 266 19.95 -1.99 -7.31
CA ASP A 266 19.60 -3.01 -8.32
C ASP A 266 19.25 -2.36 -9.67
N PHE A 267 18.80 -1.10 -9.65
CA PHE A 267 18.37 -0.36 -10.84
C PHE A 267 19.17 0.91 -11.11
N GLY A 268 20.23 1.17 -10.33
CA GLY A 268 21.17 2.27 -10.56
C GLY A 268 20.55 3.66 -10.47
N MET A 269 19.47 3.83 -9.71
CA MET A 269 18.81 5.14 -9.57
C MET A 269 19.60 6.07 -8.65
N ASN A 270 19.62 7.35 -9.01
CA ASN A 270 20.23 8.38 -8.17
C ASN A 270 19.17 9.05 -7.31
N ILE A 271 19.49 9.32 -6.04
CA ILE A 271 18.64 10.14 -5.19
C ILE A 271 18.81 11.62 -5.59
N GLU A 272 17.74 12.27 -6.04
CA GLU A 272 17.76 13.71 -6.34
C GLU A 272 17.41 14.57 -5.13
N THR A 273 16.46 14.08 -4.31
CA THR A 273 16.03 14.78 -3.10
C THR A 273 15.84 13.77 -1.98
N VAL A 274 16.56 13.97 -0.89
CA VAL A 274 16.20 13.40 0.41
C VAL A 274 15.56 14.53 1.20
N ALA A 275 14.26 14.47 1.43
CA ALA A 275 13.59 15.50 2.25
C ALA A 275 13.97 15.39 3.75
N LEU A 276 14.81 14.40 4.11
CA LEU A 276 15.22 14.06 5.46
C LEU A 276 16.67 14.44 5.82
N THR A 277 17.58 14.77 4.88
CA THR A 277 18.99 15.07 5.19
C THR A 277 19.23 16.42 5.86
N ASN A 278 18.16 17.15 6.20
CA ASN A 278 18.19 18.32 7.09
C ASN A 278 16.91 18.43 7.91
N GLY A 279 16.13 17.34 8.01
CA GLY A 279 14.83 17.32 8.68
C GLY A 279 13.76 18.29 8.17
N TYR A 280 14.05 19.10 7.14
CA TYR A 280 13.25 20.26 6.77
C TYR A 280 13.30 20.53 5.26
N ASN A 281 12.15 20.94 4.69
CA ASN A 281 12.15 21.75 3.46
C ASN A 281 12.80 23.13 3.73
N ALA A 282 13.04 23.94 2.69
CA ALA A 282 13.63 25.29 2.82
C ALA A 282 12.90 26.24 3.81
N GLU A 283 11.73 25.82 4.34
CA GLU A 283 10.92 26.50 5.35
C GLU A 283 11.11 25.97 6.78
N GLY A 284 12.02 25.02 7.05
CA GLY A 284 12.23 24.52 8.42
C GLY A 284 11.14 23.57 8.93
N THR A 285 10.48 22.74 8.09
CA THR A 285 9.41 21.80 8.56
C THR A 285 9.53 20.34 8.07
N ASN A 286 9.32 19.37 8.97
CA ASN A 286 9.59 17.94 8.73
C ASN A 286 8.50 17.26 7.86
N PRO A 287 8.87 16.69 6.71
CA PRO A 287 7.93 16.12 5.73
C PRO A 287 7.18 14.88 6.24
N LEU A 288 7.66 14.20 7.29
CA LEU A 288 6.94 13.10 7.96
C LEU A 288 5.67 13.58 8.70
N TRP A 289 5.50 14.88 8.92
CA TRP A 289 4.50 15.44 9.84
C TRP A 289 3.53 16.45 9.22
N LYS A 290 3.88 17.08 8.09
CA LYS A 290 2.94 17.98 7.39
C LYS A 290 1.79 17.18 6.75
N ARG A 291 0.54 17.61 6.95
CA ARG A 291 -0.65 17.23 6.14
C ARG A 291 -0.58 17.79 4.70
N LYS A 292 0.61 17.87 4.10
CA LYS A 292 0.83 18.39 2.74
C LYS A 292 1.48 17.32 1.86
N ARG A 293 1.44 17.55 0.55
CA ARG A 293 1.88 16.67 -0.54
C ARG A 293 3.42 16.51 -0.59
N THR A 294 4.06 16.06 0.47
CA THR A 294 5.54 15.95 0.57
C THR A 294 5.98 14.49 0.47
N HIS A 295 6.82 14.19 -0.53
CA HIS A 295 7.50 12.91 -0.65
C HIS A 295 8.72 12.87 0.28
N ILE A 296 9.09 11.67 0.72
CA ILE A 296 10.29 11.45 1.56
C ILE A 296 11.52 11.23 0.70
N TYR A 297 11.35 10.45 -0.37
CA TYR A 297 12.39 10.18 -1.36
C TYR A 297 11.93 10.61 -2.74
N GLN A 298 12.83 11.28 -3.47
CA GLN A 298 12.75 11.44 -4.91
C GLN A 298 13.99 10.81 -5.56
N LEU A 299 13.74 9.78 -6.35
CA LEU A 299 14.74 9.01 -7.08
C LEU A 299 14.62 9.31 -8.57
N LYS A 300 15.74 9.48 -9.27
CA LYS A 300 15.75 9.63 -10.72
C LYS A 300 16.12 8.31 -11.37
N TYR A 301 15.19 7.80 -12.17
CA TYR A 301 15.45 6.72 -13.11
C TYR A 301 15.94 7.32 -14.42
N VAL A 302 17.10 6.86 -14.89
CA VAL A 302 17.69 7.27 -16.18
C VAL A 302 18.05 6.02 -16.96
N ASN A 303 17.44 5.88 -18.15
CA ASN A 303 17.80 4.81 -19.07
C ASN A 303 17.77 5.32 -20.51
N HIS A 304 18.94 5.41 -21.15
CA HIS A 304 19.24 5.70 -22.57
C HIS A 304 18.48 6.92 -23.19
N ASN A 305 17.15 6.94 -23.20
CA ASN A 305 16.27 8.01 -23.68
C ASN A 305 15.15 8.43 -22.70
N VAL A 306 15.04 7.83 -21.52
CA VAL A 306 13.96 8.09 -20.53
C VAL A 306 14.57 8.57 -19.22
N ALA A 307 14.15 9.76 -18.77
CA ALA A 307 14.42 10.28 -17.44
C ALA A 307 13.09 10.50 -16.72
N LYS A 308 12.87 9.79 -15.61
CA LYS A 308 11.63 9.83 -14.84
C LYS A 308 11.94 9.88 -13.36
N ASN A 309 11.17 10.66 -12.60
CA ASN A 309 11.35 10.74 -11.15
C ASN A 309 10.33 9.85 -10.46
N ILE A 310 10.81 9.04 -9.53
CA ILE A 310 10.02 8.20 -8.65
C ILE A 310 9.95 8.88 -7.30
N LYS A 311 8.73 9.15 -6.85
CA LYS A 311 8.44 9.80 -5.56
C LYS A 311 7.84 8.78 -4.61
N ILE A 312 8.45 8.64 -3.43
CA ILE A 312 8.00 7.73 -2.38
C ILE A 312 7.44 8.55 -1.22
N TYR A 313 6.22 8.22 -0.81
CA TYR A 313 5.50 8.82 0.29
C TYR A 313 5.27 7.77 1.38
N PHE A 314 5.31 8.17 2.64
CA PHE A 314 4.95 7.34 3.80
C PHE A 314 3.77 7.97 4.54
N GLN A 315 3.04 7.19 5.35
CA GLN A 315 1.87 7.52 6.18
C GLN A 315 1.55 9.01 6.46
N LYS A 316 0.26 9.34 6.59
CA LYS A 316 -0.32 10.71 6.72
C LYS A 316 -0.23 11.59 5.47
N SER A 317 0.64 11.24 4.52
CA SER A 317 0.60 11.75 3.14
C SER A 317 -0.65 11.27 2.35
N THR A 318 -1.43 10.32 2.88
CA THR A 318 -2.67 9.78 2.28
C THR A 318 -3.74 10.83 1.95
N LYS A 319 -3.69 12.04 2.54
CA LYS A 319 -4.48 13.20 2.10
C LYS A 319 -4.18 13.65 0.66
N LEU A 320 -3.07 13.20 0.06
CA LEU A 320 -2.79 13.31 -1.38
C LEU A 320 -3.91 12.70 -2.23
N MET A 321 -4.42 11.56 -1.77
CA MET A 321 -5.34 10.70 -2.49
C MET A 321 -6.78 10.93 -2.03
N TRP A 322 -6.98 11.18 -0.73
CA TRP A 322 -8.29 11.26 -0.09
C TRP A 322 -8.53 12.66 0.49
N ASP A 323 -9.67 13.27 0.18
CA ASP A 323 -10.11 14.51 0.83
C ASP A 323 -10.77 14.22 2.20
N ASP A 324 -11.01 15.25 2.99
CA ASP A 324 -11.58 15.08 4.33
C ASP A 324 -13.02 14.54 4.32
N ASP A 325 -13.73 14.69 3.19
CA ASP A 325 -15.11 14.22 2.97
C ASP A 325 -15.16 12.74 2.55
N ASN A 326 -14.17 12.27 1.78
CA ASN A 326 -14.05 10.90 1.25
C ASN A 326 -12.87 10.12 1.85
N LYS A 327 -12.71 10.20 3.18
CA LYS A 327 -11.75 9.31 3.88
C LYS A 327 -12.05 7.86 3.53
N PRO A 328 -11.02 7.01 3.33
CA PRO A 328 -11.23 5.60 3.02
C PRO A 328 -12.03 4.96 4.17
N LYS A 329 -13.28 4.66 3.87
CA LYS A 329 -14.23 3.97 4.74
C LYS A 329 -14.52 2.64 4.06
N TRP A 330 -14.30 1.55 4.75
CA TRP A 330 -14.79 0.24 4.29
C TRP A 330 -15.75 -0.31 5.34
N ILE A 331 -16.70 -1.07 4.83
CA ILE A 331 -17.78 -1.66 5.61
C ILE A 331 -17.27 -3.01 6.12
N GLN A 332 -17.21 -3.16 7.43
CA GLN A 332 -17.16 -4.49 8.04
C GLN A 332 -18.60 -4.88 8.33
N ILE A 333 -19.15 -5.82 7.55
CA ILE A 333 -20.42 -6.47 7.91
C ILE A 333 -20.06 -7.50 8.97
N SER A 334 -20.40 -7.23 10.23
CA SER A 334 -20.30 -8.27 11.26
C SER A 334 -21.26 -9.40 10.87
N SER A 335 -20.81 -10.65 10.94
CA SER A 335 -21.58 -11.84 10.55
C SER A 335 -22.93 -11.99 11.26
N ASP A 336 -23.14 -11.23 12.33
CA ASP A 336 -24.21 -11.49 13.29
C ASP A 336 -25.33 -10.44 13.22
N ASN A 337 -25.20 -9.34 12.45
CA ASN A 337 -26.28 -8.36 12.26
C ASN A 337 -26.03 -7.47 11.02
N GLU A 338 -26.86 -7.62 9.98
CA GLU A 338 -26.88 -6.74 8.79
C GLU A 338 -27.22 -5.27 9.13
N GLU A 339 -27.80 -5.01 10.31
CA GLU A 339 -28.15 -3.66 10.78
C GLU A 339 -26.99 -2.88 11.41
N ASN A 340 -25.88 -3.53 11.78
CA ASN A 340 -24.71 -2.89 12.38
C ASN A 340 -23.54 -2.83 11.39
N ILE A 341 -23.64 -1.89 10.44
CA ILE A 341 -22.55 -1.54 9.53
C ILE A 341 -21.52 -0.70 10.29
N GLU A 342 -20.41 -1.32 10.69
CA GLU A 342 -19.26 -0.57 11.23
C GLU A 342 -18.33 -0.11 10.09
N TYR A 343 -18.13 1.21 10.02
CA TYR A 343 -17.19 1.82 9.08
C TYR A 343 -15.82 1.93 9.72
N LEU A 344 -14.88 1.12 9.25
CA LEU A 344 -13.49 1.21 9.66
C LEU A 344 -12.74 2.24 8.80
N ARG A 345 -11.87 3.02 9.45
CA ARG A 345 -10.97 3.99 8.80
C ARG A 345 -9.55 3.45 8.79
N GLY A 346 -8.80 3.76 7.74
CA GLY A 346 -7.41 3.29 7.58
C GLY A 346 -6.51 4.28 6.86
N ASN A 347 -5.21 4.13 7.09
CA ASN A 347 -4.14 4.81 6.37
C ASN A 347 -3.27 3.75 5.69
N LEU A 348 -2.86 4.01 4.44
CA LEU A 348 -1.82 3.25 3.75
C LEU A 348 -0.45 3.58 4.34
N ASP A 349 0.45 2.59 4.30
CA ASP A 349 1.80 2.72 4.85
C ASP A 349 2.72 3.45 3.89
N ILE A 350 2.84 2.99 2.64
CA ILE A 350 3.72 3.56 1.61
C ILE A 350 2.92 3.79 0.32
N VAL A 351 3.18 4.91 -0.37
CA VAL A 351 2.65 5.20 -1.70
C VAL A 351 3.80 5.61 -2.60
N ILE A 352 3.85 5.06 -3.82
CA ILE A 352 4.90 5.35 -4.79
C ILE A 352 4.27 5.87 -6.08
N THR A 353 4.82 6.95 -6.63
CA THR A 353 4.38 7.58 -7.89
C THR A 353 5.55 7.87 -8.82
N CYS A 354 5.29 8.08 -10.11
CA CYS A 354 6.27 8.44 -11.12
C CYS A 354 5.86 9.74 -11.84
N ASP A 355 6.81 10.63 -12.17
CA ASP A 355 6.58 11.96 -12.76
C ASP A 355 6.02 11.95 -14.21
N ASP A 356 5.25 12.99 -14.54
CA ASP A 356 4.60 13.27 -15.83
C ASP A 356 3.77 12.13 -16.40
N CYS A 357 2.68 11.81 -15.71
CA CYS A 357 1.63 11.03 -16.31
C CYS A 357 0.33 11.82 -16.24
N GLN A 358 -0.19 12.19 -17.40
CA GLN A 358 -1.64 12.41 -17.57
C GLN A 358 -2.44 11.19 -17.05
N ASN A 359 -1.78 10.02 -16.89
CA ASN A 359 -2.27 8.81 -16.24
C ASN A 359 -1.63 8.53 -14.86
N PHE A 360 -2.28 8.96 -13.78
CA PHE A 360 -1.81 8.79 -12.41
C PHE A 360 -2.04 7.35 -11.90
N ASP A 361 -1.08 6.45 -12.14
CA ASP A 361 -1.13 5.03 -11.72
C ASP A 361 -0.19 4.77 -10.51
N PRO A 362 -0.61 5.06 -9.28
CA PRO A 362 0.22 4.88 -8.09
C PRO A 362 0.37 3.40 -7.70
N VAL A 363 1.45 3.08 -6.98
CA VAL A 363 1.54 1.82 -6.23
C VAL A 363 1.24 2.08 -4.76
N LEU A 364 0.25 1.37 -4.22
CA LEU A 364 -0.22 1.45 -2.84
C LEU A 364 0.30 0.23 -2.07
N ILE A 365 1.09 0.46 -1.03
CA ILE A 365 1.74 -0.61 -0.25
C ILE A 365 1.26 -0.57 1.21
N ASP A 366 0.82 -1.73 1.72
CA ASP A 366 0.49 -1.95 3.13
C ASP A 366 1.39 -3.07 3.69
N ALA A 367 2.22 -2.74 4.67
CA ALA A 367 3.19 -3.65 5.26
C ALA A 367 2.72 -4.08 6.66
N LYS A 368 2.78 -5.39 6.96
CA LYS A 368 2.29 -5.92 8.25
C LYS A 368 3.24 -6.95 8.84
N ASN A 369 3.67 -6.72 10.08
CA ASN A 369 4.48 -7.64 10.87
C ASN A 369 3.63 -8.80 11.44
N ILE A 370 3.03 -9.55 10.53
CA ILE A 370 2.32 -10.79 10.81
C ILE A 370 2.77 -11.85 9.80
N TYR A 371 2.76 -13.11 10.25
CA TYR A 371 3.02 -14.23 9.35
C TYR A 371 1.84 -14.44 8.39
N TYR A 372 2.15 -14.49 7.09
CA TYR A 372 1.16 -14.75 6.03
C TYR A 372 0.46 -16.10 6.20
N LYS A 373 1.25 -17.15 6.48
CA LYS A 373 0.77 -18.49 6.80
C LYS A 373 1.07 -18.84 8.26
N ILE A 374 0.16 -19.58 8.88
CA ILE A 374 0.38 -20.19 10.19
C ILE A 374 0.56 -21.70 9.98
N ASN A 375 1.62 -22.25 10.57
CA ASN A 375 1.89 -23.68 10.53
C ASN A 375 1.53 -24.31 11.87
N ASN A 376 0.37 -24.97 11.95
CA ASN A 376 0.03 -25.82 13.08
C ASN A 376 0.40 -27.27 12.75
N LYS A 377 1.71 -27.56 12.75
CA LYS A 377 2.32 -28.90 12.86
C LYS A 377 1.95 -29.98 11.83
N LYS A 378 1.29 -29.66 10.69
CA LYS A 378 1.22 -30.51 9.47
C LYS A 378 0.39 -29.91 8.33
N ILE A 379 -0.37 -28.84 8.58
CA ILE A 379 -1.18 -28.15 7.57
C ILE A 379 -0.92 -26.65 7.67
N GLU A 380 -0.52 -26.05 6.56
CA GLU A 380 -0.41 -24.60 6.42
C GLU A 380 -1.76 -24.01 6.06
N TYR A 381 -2.19 -22.97 6.79
CA TYR A 381 -3.38 -22.20 6.45
C TYR A 381 -3.07 -20.70 6.45
N ILE A 382 -3.82 -19.97 5.61
CA ILE A 382 -3.74 -18.51 5.53
C ILE A 382 -4.25 -17.94 6.84
N ASN A 383 -3.47 -17.04 7.43
CA ASN A 383 -3.82 -16.39 8.69
C ASN A 383 -5.13 -15.58 8.53
N PRO A 384 -6.18 -15.75 9.36
CA PRO A 384 -7.44 -15.02 9.22
C PRO A 384 -7.27 -13.49 9.18
N THR A 385 -6.27 -12.96 9.91
CA THR A 385 -5.94 -11.54 9.90
C THR A 385 -5.39 -11.05 8.56
N VAL A 386 -4.86 -11.94 7.71
CA VAL A 386 -4.46 -11.63 6.32
C VAL A 386 -5.68 -11.33 5.48
N SER A 387 -6.77 -12.10 5.61
CA SER A 387 -8.02 -11.84 4.89
C SER A 387 -8.52 -10.43 5.19
N ASP A 388 -8.52 -10.01 6.45
CA ASP A 388 -8.90 -8.65 6.84
C ASP A 388 -8.03 -7.57 6.16
N LYS A 389 -6.72 -7.81 6.01
CA LYS A 389 -5.82 -6.87 5.31
C LYS A 389 -6.07 -6.84 3.81
N VAL A 390 -6.36 -7.98 3.21
CA VAL A 390 -6.78 -8.07 1.80
C VAL A 390 -8.05 -7.24 1.58
N TYR A 391 -9.07 -7.40 2.43
CA TYR A 391 -10.29 -6.58 2.35
C TYR A 391 -10.01 -5.08 2.50
N LYS A 392 -9.10 -4.69 3.39
CA LYS A 392 -8.67 -3.27 3.53
C LYS A 392 -8.03 -2.73 2.26
N MET A 393 -7.13 -3.50 1.65
CA MET A 393 -6.47 -3.10 0.41
C MET A 393 -7.45 -3.00 -0.76
N VAL A 394 -8.41 -3.93 -0.87
CA VAL A 394 -9.50 -3.83 -1.84
C VAL A 394 -10.30 -2.54 -1.64
N GLY A 395 -10.59 -2.18 -0.39
CA GLY A 395 -11.24 -0.89 -0.07
C GLY A 395 -10.40 0.33 -0.48
N TYR A 396 -9.08 0.30 -0.34
CA TYR A 396 -8.21 1.39 -0.81
C TYR A 396 -8.22 1.51 -2.34
N LEU A 397 -8.18 0.39 -3.06
CA LEU A 397 -8.21 0.36 -4.52
C LEU A 397 -9.57 0.82 -5.07
N ASP A 398 -10.67 0.36 -4.49
CA ASP A 398 -12.03 0.77 -4.89
C ASP A 398 -12.26 2.27 -4.70
N ASN A 399 -11.88 2.81 -3.53
CA ASN A 399 -11.97 4.25 -3.29
C ASN A 399 -11.14 5.05 -4.30
N PHE A 400 -9.99 4.53 -4.74
CA PHE A 400 -9.09 5.22 -5.67
C PHE A 400 -9.74 5.27 -7.05
N ASN A 401 -10.20 4.13 -7.53
CA ASN A 401 -10.84 4.01 -8.84
C ASN A 401 -12.13 4.83 -8.95
N LYS A 402 -12.87 5.01 -7.85
CA LYS A 402 -14.04 5.90 -7.82
C LYS A 402 -13.68 7.38 -8.01
N LYS A 403 -12.48 7.78 -7.58
CA LYS A 403 -12.04 9.19 -7.56
C LYS A 403 -11.32 9.62 -8.83
N VAL A 404 -10.55 8.72 -9.45
CA VAL A 404 -9.72 9.06 -10.61
C VAL A 404 -10.47 8.75 -11.92
N LYS A 405 -10.17 9.49 -13.00
CA LYS A 405 -10.74 9.26 -14.34
C LYS A 405 -10.59 7.78 -14.74
N LYS A 406 -11.51 7.25 -15.55
CA LYS A 406 -11.61 5.83 -15.98
C LYS A 406 -10.31 5.12 -16.39
N HIS A 407 -9.27 5.87 -16.78
CA HIS A 407 -8.02 5.36 -17.34
C HIS A 407 -6.89 5.18 -16.32
N ASN A 408 -7.03 5.69 -15.08
CA ASN A 408 -5.99 5.62 -14.06
C ASN A 408 -6.32 4.55 -13.03
N LYS A 409 -5.43 3.60 -12.81
CA LYS A 409 -5.65 2.43 -11.95
C LYS A 409 -4.47 2.23 -11.00
N ALA A 410 -4.78 2.29 -9.71
CA ALA A 410 -3.80 2.01 -8.67
C ALA A 410 -3.46 0.51 -8.64
N LEU A 411 -2.21 0.22 -8.29
CA LEU A 411 -1.74 -1.12 -8.01
C LEU A 411 -1.66 -1.33 -6.50
N GLY A 412 -2.26 -2.40 -5.98
CA GLY A 412 -2.16 -2.78 -4.58
C GLY A 412 -1.01 -3.77 -4.33
N VAL A 413 -0.28 -3.56 -3.24
CA VAL A 413 0.76 -4.48 -2.77
C VAL A 413 0.60 -4.63 -1.26
N ILE A 414 0.55 -5.88 -0.78
CA ILE A 414 0.59 -6.18 0.65
C ILE A 414 1.86 -6.95 0.94
N ILE A 415 2.59 -6.56 1.98
CA ILE A 415 3.84 -7.21 2.39
C ILE A 415 3.67 -7.79 3.79
N PHE A 416 3.86 -9.10 3.92
CA PHE A 416 3.81 -9.82 5.17
C PHE A 416 5.18 -10.37 5.57
N LYS A 417 5.33 -10.73 6.84
CA LYS A 417 6.51 -11.46 7.31
C LYS A 417 6.41 -12.95 6.95
N ASN A 418 7.54 -13.59 6.63
CA ASN A 418 7.70 -15.05 6.62
C ASN A 418 8.92 -15.47 7.47
N ARG A 419 9.28 -16.76 7.44
CA ARG A 419 10.45 -17.32 8.15
C ARG A 419 11.47 -18.00 7.24
N GLU A 420 11.14 -18.20 5.97
CA GLU A 420 11.80 -19.21 5.13
C GLU A 420 12.48 -18.63 3.90
N LEU A 421 11.93 -17.58 3.31
CA LEU A 421 12.38 -17.05 2.02
C LEU A 421 12.62 -15.53 2.11
N SER A 422 13.76 -15.09 1.59
CA SER A 422 14.19 -13.69 1.52
C SER A 422 13.05 -12.72 1.20
N MET A 423 12.56 -12.79 -0.02
CA MET A 423 11.32 -12.17 -0.47
C MET A 423 10.67 -13.10 -1.48
N ASN A 424 9.35 -13.26 -1.41
CA ASN A 424 8.62 -14.09 -2.34
C ASN A 424 7.26 -13.49 -2.70
N LYS A 425 6.86 -13.61 -3.97
CA LYS A 425 5.50 -13.30 -4.41
C LYS A 425 4.61 -14.52 -4.14
N GLU A 426 3.74 -14.42 -3.14
CA GLU A 426 2.85 -15.52 -2.75
C GLU A 426 1.64 -15.65 -3.67
N LYS A 427 1.04 -14.51 -4.02
CA LYS A 427 -0.24 -14.52 -4.73
C LYS A 427 -0.51 -13.22 -5.48
N GLU A 428 -1.19 -13.37 -6.60
CA GLU A 428 -1.80 -12.28 -7.36
C GLU A 428 -3.31 -12.42 -7.29
N TYR A 429 -3.98 -11.36 -6.87
CA TYR A 429 -5.43 -11.25 -6.84
C TYR A 429 -5.88 -10.29 -7.93
N VAL A 430 -6.81 -10.77 -8.74
CA VAL A 430 -7.59 -9.94 -9.65
C VAL A 430 -8.94 -9.74 -8.99
N SER A 431 -9.27 -8.49 -8.66
CA SER A 431 -10.57 -8.14 -8.07
C SER A 431 -11.70 -8.34 -9.09
N ASP A 432 -12.80 -8.95 -8.67
CA ASP A 432 -14.06 -9.03 -9.45
C ASP A 432 -14.64 -7.63 -9.72
N MET A 433 -14.38 -6.68 -8.83
CA MET A 433 -14.61 -5.27 -9.10
C MET A 433 -13.54 -4.80 -10.08
N LYS A 434 -13.92 -4.79 -11.36
CA LYS A 434 -13.23 -4.29 -12.54
C LYS A 434 -11.83 -3.75 -12.23
N ASP A 435 -10.86 -4.51 -12.70
CA ASP A 435 -9.57 -3.97 -13.08
C ASP A 435 -8.60 -3.53 -11.96
N SER A 436 -8.74 -4.02 -10.73
CA SER A 436 -7.74 -3.76 -9.68
C SER A 436 -6.85 -4.98 -9.44
N PHE A 437 -5.54 -4.80 -9.54
CA PHE A 437 -4.56 -5.85 -9.23
C PHE A 437 -4.01 -5.63 -7.82
N MET A 438 -3.92 -6.73 -7.08
CA MET A 438 -3.28 -6.73 -5.78
C MET A 438 -2.31 -7.90 -5.70
N ASN A 439 -1.07 -7.63 -5.29
CA ASN A 439 -0.07 -8.66 -5.05
C ASN A 439 0.26 -8.80 -3.59
N ILE A 440 0.43 -10.04 -3.15
CA ILE A 440 0.91 -10.36 -1.83
C ILE A 440 2.36 -10.83 -1.94
N PHE A 441 3.23 -10.13 -1.23
CA PHE A 441 4.61 -10.50 -1.02
C PHE A 441 4.83 -10.93 0.43
N THR A 442 5.74 -11.86 0.63
CA THR A 442 6.27 -12.21 1.94
C THR A 442 7.76 -11.90 1.99
N VAL A 443 8.26 -11.54 3.18
CA VAL A 443 9.66 -11.19 3.38
C VAL A 443 10.19 -11.73 4.71
N ASN A 444 11.44 -12.19 4.71
CA ASN A 444 12.14 -12.67 5.89
C ASN A 444 13.07 -11.58 6.49
N PRO A 445 12.64 -10.84 7.52
CA PRO A 445 13.46 -9.80 8.14
C PRO A 445 14.71 -10.36 8.83
N ASN A 446 14.76 -11.67 9.11
CA ASN A 446 15.89 -12.30 9.78
C ASN A 446 17.06 -12.59 8.83
N GLU A 447 16.86 -12.57 7.50
CA GLU A 447 17.92 -12.87 6.53
C GLU A 447 18.91 -11.72 6.35
N ASN A 448 20.21 -12.00 6.42
CA ASN A 448 21.27 -10.98 6.35
C ASN A 448 21.18 -10.04 5.15
N VAL A 449 20.82 -10.57 3.99
CA VAL A 449 20.57 -9.78 2.77
C VAL A 449 19.19 -10.15 2.28
N VAL A 450 18.33 -9.14 2.15
CA VAL A 450 16.96 -9.34 1.67
C VAL A 450 16.84 -8.77 0.27
N ASP A 451 16.53 -9.63 -0.71
CA ASP A 451 16.44 -9.22 -2.10
C ASP A 451 15.06 -8.63 -2.42
N PHE A 452 14.99 -7.29 -2.43
CA PHE A 452 13.79 -6.55 -2.82
C PHE A 452 13.66 -6.35 -4.34
N SER A 453 14.62 -6.81 -5.13
CA SER A 453 14.66 -6.59 -6.58
C SER A 453 13.40 -7.07 -7.28
N GLN A 454 12.78 -8.16 -6.81
CA GLN A 454 11.53 -8.68 -7.38
C GLN A 454 10.37 -7.68 -7.23
N LEU A 455 10.22 -7.07 -6.04
CA LEU A 455 9.16 -6.08 -5.78
C LEU A 455 9.45 -4.77 -6.50
N THR A 456 10.67 -4.25 -6.43
CA THR A 456 11.04 -2.99 -7.08
C THR A 456 10.97 -3.10 -8.60
N LYS A 457 11.44 -4.22 -9.18
CA LYS A 457 11.20 -4.58 -10.59
C LYS A 457 9.72 -4.58 -10.93
N TYR A 458 8.88 -5.16 -10.07
CA TYR A 458 7.43 -5.17 -10.26
C TYR A 458 6.83 -3.75 -10.26
N ILE A 459 7.27 -2.88 -9.35
CA ILE A 459 6.86 -1.46 -9.28
C ILE A 459 7.29 -0.71 -10.56
N LEU A 460 8.53 -0.88 -11.01
CA LEU A 460 9.03 -0.21 -12.22
C LEU A 460 8.35 -0.71 -13.49
N ASN A 461 8.06 -2.00 -13.56
CA ASN A 461 7.24 -2.59 -14.62
C ASN A 461 5.82 -2.00 -14.63
N ASN A 462 5.23 -1.72 -13.46
CA ASN A 462 3.93 -1.06 -13.39
C ASN A 462 3.99 0.37 -13.97
N PHE A 463 5.08 1.09 -13.72
CA PHE A 463 5.32 2.40 -14.31
C PHE A 463 5.79 2.35 -15.78
N GLY A 464 5.93 1.16 -16.38
CA GLY A 464 6.42 0.99 -17.75
C GLY A 464 7.89 1.37 -17.95
N LEU A 465 8.69 1.40 -16.88
CA LEU A 465 10.09 1.83 -16.91
C LEU A 465 11.07 0.69 -17.22
N LEU A 466 10.65 -0.55 -16.99
CA LEU A 466 11.41 -1.75 -17.33
C LEU A 466 10.68 -2.54 -18.43
N ALA A 467 11.45 -3.11 -19.35
CA ALA A 467 10.97 -4.03 -20.37
C ALA A 467 10.65 -5.43 -19.79
N ASP A 468 10.76 -5.62 -18.47
CA ASP A 468 10.74 -6.94 -17.83
C ASP A 468 9.34 -7.57 -17.74
N ARG A 469 8.25 -6.82 -18.00
CA ARG A 469 6.97 -7.46 -18.33
C ARG A 469 7.17 -8.46 -19.46
N LEU A 470 7.90 -8.12 -20.54
CA LEU A 470 8.24 -9.03 -21.64
C LEU A 470 9.13 -10.21 -21.21
N LYS A 471 10.08 -10.02 -20.29
CA LYS A 471 10.94 -11.10 -19.78
C LYS A 471 10.23 -12.08 -18.84
N THR A 472 9.21 -11.63 -18.11
CA THR A 472 8.35 -12.52 -17.33
C THR A 472 7.51 -13.40 -18.27
N TYR A 473 7.20 -12.90 -19.47
CA TYR A 473 6.60 -13.67 -20.56
C TYR A 473 7.61 -14.57 -21.31
N ASN A 474 8.92 -14.31 -21.24
CA ASN A 474 9.96 -15.23 -21.74
C ASN A 474 10.03 -16.56 -20.96
N ASN A 475 9.39 -16.67 -19.78
CA ASN A 475 9.17 -17.95 -19.10
C ASN A 475 8.09 -18.82 -19.77
N LEU A 476 7.45 -18.34 -20.84
CA LEU A 476 6.76 -19.23 -21.75
C LEU A 476 7.74 -20.29 -22.32
N LYS A 477 9.05 -20.00 -22.42
CA LYS A 477 10.08 -20.95 -22.92
C LYS A 477 10.12 -22.28 -22.16
N SER A 478 10.06 -22.26 -20.82
CA SER A 478 10.02 -23.50 -20.03
C SER A 478 8.67 -24.21 -20.14
N TYR A 479 7.58 -23.45 -20.18
CA TYR A 479 6.23 -23.99 -20.41
C TYR A 479 6.06 -24.63 -21.80
N PHE A 480 6.73 -24.09 -22.83
CA PHE A 480 6.74 -24.60 -24.20
C PHE A 480 7.53 -25.90 -24.32
N VAL A 481 8.72 -25.97 -23.71
CA VAL A 481 9.62 -27.13 -23.79
C VAL A 481 9.04 -28.35 -23.07
N ASP A 482 8.47 -28.18 -21.87
CA ASP A 482 7.91 -29.29 -21.08
C ASP A 482 6.60 -29.86 -21.66
N MET A 483 5.84 -29.07 -22.44
CA MET A 483 4.53 -29.51 -22.98
C MET A 483 4.61 -30.25 -24.31
N LEU A 484 5.69 -30.09 -25.09
CA LEU A 484 5.83 -30.57 -26.47
C LEU A 484 6.46 -31.95 -26.62
N GLU A 485 6.80 -32.63 -25.52
CA GLU A 485 7.18 -34.05 -25.55
C GLU A 485 6.01 -34.99 -25.92
N SER A 486 4.78 -34.47 -26.07
CA SER A 486 3.63 -35.26 -26.53
C SER A 486 3.63 -35.47 -28.05
N LYS A 487 3.69 -36.73 -28.49
CA LYS A 487 3.72 -37.14 -29.91
C LYS A 487 2.38 -37.03 -30.67
N ASN A 488 1.33 -36.44 -30.08
CA ASN A 488 -0.02 -36.44 -30.65
C ASN A 488 -0.46 -35.04 -31.13
N GLU A 489 -0.76 -34.88 -32.43
CA GLU A 489 -1.10 -33.58 -33.05
C GLU A 489 -2.34 -32.90 -32.42
N SER A 490 -3.34 -33.66 -31.95
CA SER A 490 -4.55 -33.09 -31.34
C SER A 490 -4.33 -32.54 -29.93
N GLU A 491 -3.35 -33.06 -29.19
CA GLU A 491 -2.93 -32.53 -27.89
C GLU A 491 -2.07 -31.27 -28.05
N ILE A 492 -1.30 -31.18 -29.13
CA ILE A 492 -0.48 -29.99 -29.44
C ILE A 492 -1.40 -28.80 -29.69
N ASP A 493 -2.45 -28.95 -30.51
CA ASP A 493 -3.39 -27.85 -30.82
C ASP A 493 -4.18 -27.35 -29.59
N SER A 494 -4.62 -28.25 -28.69
CA SER A 494 -5.34 -27.86 -27.46
C SER A 494 -4.43 -27.17 -26.44
N LYS A 495 -3.19 -27.63 -26.28
CA LYS A 495 -2.17 -26.98 -25.43
C LYS A 495 -1.77 -25.62 -25.98
N ILE A 496 -1.62 -25.51 -27.30
CA ILE A 496 -1.37 -24.25 -28.01
C ILE A 496 -2.50 -23.24 -27.71
N GLN A 497 -3.77 -23.66 -27.70
CA GLN A 497 -4.91 -22.79 -27.39
C GLN A 497 -4.85 -22.19 -25.97
N VAL A 498 -4.47 -22.97 -24.97
CA VAL A 498 -4.28 -22.48 -23.58
C VAL A 498 -3.18 -21.42 -23.52
N ILE A 499 -2.09 -21.64 -24.25
CA ILE A 499 -0.98 -20.68 -24.35
C ILE A 499 -1.44 -19.38 -25.02
N PHE A 500 -2.26 -19.49 -26.06
CA PHE A 500 -2.85 -18.36 -26.76
C PHE A 500 -3.77 -17.52 -25.88
N GLU A 501 -4.54 -18.14 -24.98
CA GLU A 501 -5.35 -17.42 -23.98
C GLU A 501 -4.46 -16.68 -22.99
N HIS A 502 -3.39 -17.31 -22.52
CA HIS A 502 -2.42 -16.68 -21.62
C HIS A 502 -1.74 -15.45 -22.26
N VAL A 503 -1.33 -15.55 -23.53
CA VAL A 503 -0.73 -14.43 -24.28
C VAL A 503 -1.75 -13.30 -24.50
N SER A 504 -2.99 -13.60 -24.86
CA SER A 504 -4.00 -12.55 -25.01
C SER A 504 -4.35 -11.87 -23.70
N ASN A 505 -4.40 -12.60 -22.57
CA ASN A 505 -4.56 -11.99 -21.25
C ASN A 505 -3.40 -11.05 -20.93
N SER A 506 -2.18 -11.44 -21.28
CA SER A 506 -0.97 -10.64 -21.10
C SER A 506 -0.98 -9.35 -21.93
N ILE A 507 -1.40 -9.43 -23.19
CA ILE A 507 -1.56 -8.26 -24.06
C ILE A 507 -2.65 -7.34 -23.52
N ASN A 508 -3.79 -7.88 -23.10
CA ASN A 508 -4.85 -7.08 -22.49
C ASN A 508 -4.37 -6.33 -21.24
N ILE A 509 -3.47 -6.91 -20.45
CA ILE A 509 -2.83 -6.23 -19.30
C ILE A 509 -1.90 -5.09 -19.78
N LEU A 510 -1.12 -5.30 -20.84
CA LEU A 510 -0.20 -4.30 -21.39
C LEU A 510 -0.90 -3.12 -22.05
N THR A 511 -2.08 -3.34 -22.62
CA THR A 511 -2.84 -2.33 -23.36
C THR A 511 -3.89 -1.62 -22.51
N ARG A 512 -3.89 -1.84 -21.21
CA ARG A 512 -4.97 -1.38 -20.31
C ARG A 512 -4.80 0.08 -19.91
N GLY A 513 -5.88 0.87 -19.94
CA GLY A 513 -5.80 2.31 -19.69
C GLY A 513 -5.18 3.08 -20.86
N LYS A 514 -5.02 2.40 -22.01
CA LYS A 514 -4.46 2.92 -23.27
C LYS A 514 -5.50 2.92 -24.37
N GLU A 515 -6.79 2.97 -24.00
CA GLU A 515 -7.89 2.88 -24.97
C GLU A 515 -7.87 4.01 -25.99
N ASP A 516 -7.51 5.23 -25.56
CA ASP A 516 -7.37 6.40 -26.45
C ASP A 516 -6.17 6.25 -27.40
N ASP A 517 -5.03 5.76 -26.88
CA ASP A 517 -3.86 5.47 -27.72
C ASP A 517 -4.19 4.38 -28.74
N ILE A 518 -4.87 3.30 -28.33
CA ILE A 518 -5.32 2.23 -29.23
C ILE A 518 -6.32 2.76 -30.26
N ALA A 519 -7.19 3.71 -29.89
CA ALA A 519 -8.13 4.36 -30.81
C ALA A 519 -7.37 5.14 -31.90
N THR A 520 -6.29 5.85 -31.56
CA THR A 520 -5.46 6.50 -32.60
C THR A 520 -4.80 5.49 -33.54
N PHE A 521 -4.43 4.29 -33.04
CA PHE A 521 -3.97 3.20 -33.92
C PHE A 521 -5.10 2.58 -34.76
N GLN A 522 -6.34 2.55 -34.26
CA GLN A 522 -7.50 2.15 -35.07
C GLN A 522 -7.71 3.13 -36.23
N GLU A 523 -7.70 4.43 -35.96
CA GLU A 523 -7.79 5.47 -36.99
C GLU A 523 -6.62 5.35 -37.99
N PHE A 524 -5.40 5.13 -37.51
CA PHE A 524 -4.25 4.92 -38.39
C PHE A 524 -4.45 3.74 -39.34
N LEU A 525 -4.89 2.59 -38.83
CA LEU A 525 -5.15 1.39 -39.62
C LEU A 525 -6.32 1.57 -40.59
N GLU A 526 -7.38 2.27 -40.16
CA GLU A 526 -8.53 2.61 -41.01
C GLU A 526 -8.10 3.48 -42.19
N PHE A 527 -7.46 4.61 -41.94
CA PHE A 527 -7.22 5.61 -42.98
C PHE A 527 -5.98 5.33 -43.84
N ASN A 528 -4.95 4.69 -43.28
CA ASN A 528 -3.66 4.55 -43.97
C ASN A 528 -3.37 3.14 -44.49
N ILE A 529 -4.07 2.10 -43.98
CA ILE A 529 -3.79 0.71 -44.34
C ILE A 529 -4.94 0.07 -45.09
N PHE A 530 -6.14 0.04 -44.50
CA PHE A 530 -7.26 -0.75 -45.05
C PHE A 530 -8.28 0.07 -45.84
N GLY A 531 -8.41 1.37 -45.56
CA GLY A 531 -9.53 2.16 -46.04
C GLY A 531 -10.83 1.86 -45.30
N GLN A 532 -11.77 2.80 -45.37
CA GLN A 532 -12.99 2.78 -44.55
C GLN A 532 -13.91 1.59 -44.85
N ASP A 533 -14.06 1.20 -46.13
CA ASP A 533 -14.95 0.10 -46.52
C ASP A 533 -14.49 -1.25 -45.98
N ILE A 534 -13.19 -1.56 -46.12
CA ILE A 534 -12.63 -2.81 -45.63
C ILE A 534 -12.58 -2.80 -44.10
N TRP A 535 -12.14 -1.69 -43.50
CA TRP A 535 -12.07 -1.57 -42.04
C TRP A 535 -13.43 -1.76 -41.38
N ASN A 536 -14.49 -1.13 -41.90
CA ASN A 536 -15.83 -1.26 -41.35
C ASN A 536 -16.39 -2.68 -41.46
N SER A 537 -15.92 -3.47 -42.42
CA SER A 537 -16.26 -4.88 -42.54
C SER A 537 -15.59 -5.80 -41.52
N PHE A 538 -14.54 -5.34 -40.83
CA PHE A 538 -13.85 -6.15 -39.84
C PHE A 538 -14.63 -6.22 -38.54
N GLU A 539 -14.51 -7.37 -37.90
CA GLU A 539 -15.09 -7.65 -36.60
C GLU A 539 -14.41 -6.83 -35.50
N LEU A 540 -15.15 -6.56 -34.43
CA LEU A 540 -14.67 -5.75 -33.31
C LEU A 540 -13.37 -6.32 -32.70
N ASP A 541 -13.31 -7.64 -32.54
CA ASP A 541 -12.14 -8.32 -32.00
C ASP A 541 -10.94 -8.24 -32.97
N THR A 542 -11.18 -8.30 -34.27
CA THR A 542 -10.13 -8.12 -35.30
C THR A 542 -9.53 -6.72 -35.21
N LYS A 543 -10.38 -5.68 -35.19
CA LYS A 543 -9.94 -4.27 -35.05
C LYS A 543 -9.13 -4.08 -33.78
N LYS A 544 -9.57 -4.70 -32.68
CA LYS A 544 -8.87 -4.68 -31.40
C LYS A 544 -7.50 -5.35 -31.48
N PHE A 545 -7.41 -6.59 -31.97
CA PHE A 545 -6.14 -7.32 -32.03
C PHE A 545 -5.09 -6.63 -32.91
N LEU A 546 -5.50 -6.09 -34.06
CA LEU A 546 -4.62 -5.34 -34.95
C LEU A 546 -4.07 -4.08 -34.27
N SER A 547 -4.97 -3.28 -33.70
CA SER A 547 -4.59 -1.98 -33.10
C SER A 547 -3.75 -2.16 -31.85
N GLN A 548 -4.06 -3.15 -31.01
CA GLN A 548 -3.22 -3.52 -29.87
C GLN A 548 -1.82 -3.95 -30.30
N SER A 549 -1.71 -4.75 -31.37
CA SER A 549 -0.42 -5.23 -31.87
C SER A 549 0.46 -4.07 -32.36
N GLU A 550 -0.11 -3.15 -33.14
CA GLU A 550 0.61 -1.98 -33.65
C GLU A 550 1.00 -0.96 -32.57
N PHE A 551 0.09 -0.70 -31.62
CA PHE A 551 0.36 0.13 -30.46
C PHE A 551 1.53 -0.43 -29.64
N LEU A 552 1.47 -1.72 -29.30
CA LEU A 552 2.52 -2.36 -28.49
C LEU A 552 3.84 -2.42 -29.25
N LEU A 553 3.83 -2.75 -30.54
CA LEU A 553 5.05 -2.76 -31.36
C LEU A 553 5.72 -1.39 -31.36
N THR A 554 4.95 -0.33 -31.55
CA THR A 554 5.47 1.04 -31.58
C THR A 554 6.00 1.48 -30.22
N SER A 555 5.32 1.09 -29.15
CA SER A 555 5.69 1.41 -27.76
C SER A 555 6.93 0.65 -27.28
N LEU A 556 7.15 -0.57 -27.78
CA LEU A 556 8.17 -1.48 -27.28
C LEU A 556 9.38 -1.63 -28.22
N LYS A 557 9.34 -1.08 -29.45
CA LYS A 557 10.45 -1.17 -30.43
C LYS A 557 11.80 -0.65 -29.91
N GLN A 558 11.79 0.19 -28.88
CA GLN A 558 12.99 0.79 -28.29
C GLN A 558 13.65 -0.12 -27.23
N CYS A 559 13.01 -1.23 -26.85
CA CYS A 559 13.54 -2.15 -25.85
C CYS A 559 14.57 -3.11 -26.46
N SER A 560 15.74 -3.24 -25.84
CA SER A 560 16.76 -4.22 -26.23
C SER A 560 16.32 -5.65 -25.89
N GLY A 561 16.45 -6.59 -26.84
CA GLY A 561 16.12 -8.01 -26.62
C GLY A 561 14.62 -8.33 -26.70
N LEU A 562 13.86 -7.54 -27.45
CA LEU A 562 12.43 -7.76 -27.68
C LEU A 562 12.21 -9.07 -28.47
N GLU A 563 11.31 -9.91 -27.97
CA GLU A 563 10.84 -11.14 -28.62
C GLU A 563 9.46 -10.85 -29.27
N TYR A 564 9.26 -11.27 -30.53
CA TYR A 564 8.13 -10.81 -31.33
C TYR A 564 6.93 -11.77 -31.42
N SER A 565 6.93 -12.87 -30.66
CA SER A 565 5.86 -13.88 -30.70
C SER A 565 4.50 -13.32 -30.30
N MET A 566 4.44 -12.47 -29.27
CA MET A 566 3.16 -11.91 -28.81
C MET A 566 2.45 -11.08 -29.88
N PHE A 567 3.21 -10.32 -30.68
CA PHE A 567 2.65 -9.55 -31.79
C PHE A 567 2.16 -10.49 -32.91
N ALA A 568 2.97 -11.50 -33.26
CA ALA A 568 2.60 -12.50 -34.27
C ALA A 568 1.33 -13.26 -33.87
N ILE A 569 1.18 -13.58 -32.59
CA ILE A 569 0.01 -14.25 -32.02
C ILE A 569 -1.26 -13.39 -32.18
N ASN A 570 -1.22 -12.10 -31.86
CA ASN A 570 -2.36 -11.22 -32.04
C ASN A 570 -2.75 -11.04 -33.51
N LEU A 571 -1.77 -10.95 -34.40
CA LEU A 571 -2.03 -10.91 -35.85
C LEU A 571 -2.68 -12.21 -36.34
N ALA A 572 -2.27 -13.37 -35.80
CA ALA A 572 -2.88 -14.65 -36.11
C ALA A 572 -4.34 -14.70 -35.68
N LYS A 573 -4.65 -14.23 -34.46
CA LYS A 573 -6.04 -14.17 -33.95
C LYS A 573 -6.94 -13.26 -34.78
N ALA A 574 -6.42 -12.12 -35.23
CA ALA A 574 -7.15 -11.23 -36.13
C ALA A 574 -7.57 -11.96 -37.42
N ILE A 575 -6.66 -12.74 -38.01
CA ILE A 575 -6.95 -13.51 -39.23
C ILE A 575 -7.86 -14.69 -38.96
N GLU A 576 -7.62 -15.45 -37.89
CA GLU A 576 -8.46 -16.59 -37.50
C GLU A 576 -9.91 -16.14 -37.33
N ASN A 577 -10.15 -15.03 -36.62
CA ASN A 577 -11.48 -14.48 -36.40
C ASN A 577 -12.19 -14.10 -37.72
N GLU A 578 -11.49 -13.38 -38.61
CA GLU A 578 -12.05 -12.98 -39.89
C GLU A 578 -12.36 -14.17 -40.80
N VAL A 579 -11.47 -15.15 -40.89
CA VAL A 579 -11.70 -16.34 -41.73
C VAL A 579 -12.84 -17.19 -41.19
N HIS A 580 -12.97 -17.28 -39.85
CA HIS A 580 -14.09 -17.99 -39.23
C HIS A 580 -15.43 -17.41 -39.66
N ILE A 581 -15.58 -16.11 -39.43
CA ILE A 581 -16.85 -15.42 -39.64
C ILE A 581 -17.17 -15.28 -41.13
N LYS A 582 -16.18 -15.00 -41.97
CA LYS A 582 -16.39 -14.69 -43.40
C LYS A 582 -16.41 -15.91 -44.32
N PHE A 583 -15.91 -17.06 -43.87
CA PHE A 583 -15.83 -18.26 -44.68
C PHE A 583 -16.24 -19.54 -43.95
N ILE A 584 -15.69 -19.83 -42.76
CA ILE A 584 -15.92 -21.12 -42.09
C ILE A 584 -17.38 -21.27 -41.63
N ASP A 585 -18.01 -20.21 -41.12
CA ASP A 585 -19.40 -20.27 -40.68
C ASP A 585 -20.37 -20.58 -41.83
N ASP A 586 -20.17 -19.96 -43.00
CA ASP A 586 -20.96 -20.22 -44.21
C ASP A 586 -20.72 -21.65 -44.72
N LEU A 587 -19.47 -22.10 -44.74
CA LEU A 587 -19.11 -23.48 -45.06
C LEU A 587 -19.74 -24.48 -44.08
N ARG A 588 -19.73 -24.20 -42.77
CA ARG A 588 -20.38 -25.04 -41.75
C ARG A 588 -21.86 -25.18 -42.02
N ASN A 589 -22.55 -24.07 -42.29
CA ASN A 589 -23.99 -24.07 -42.57
C ASN A 589 -24.30 -24.91 -43.83
N TYR A 590 -23.48 -24.78 -44.88
CA TYR A 590 -23.57 -25.63 -46.05
C TYR A 590 -23.41 -27.12 -45.73
N LEU A 591 -22.37 -27.51 -45.00
CA LEU A 591 -22.11 -28.90 -44.62
C LEU A 591 -23.27 -29.49 -43.79
N LEU A 592 -23.79 -28.72 -42.82
CA LEU A 592 -24.92 -29.14 -41.99
C LEU A 592 -26.20 -29.31 -42.83
N SER A 593 -26.45 -28.41 -43.79
CA SER A 593 -27.59 -28.53 -44.73
C SER A 593 -27.52 -29.77 -45.62
N ARG A 594 -26.31 -30.29 -45.86
CA ARG A 594 -26.06 -31.55 -46.57
C ARG A 594 -26.15 -32.79 -45.66
N GLY A 595 -26.45 -32.61 -44.38
CA GLY A 595 -26.57 -33.68 -43.40
C GLY A 595 -25.23 -34.19 -42.85
N ILE A 596 -24.12 -33.49 -43.12
CA ILE A 596 -22.79 -33.90 -42.66
C ILE A 596 -22.64 -33.49 -41.20
N ARG A 597 -22.52 -34.48 -40.30
CA ARG A 597 -22.38 -34.26 -38.85
C ARG A 597 -21.07 -34.79 -38.26
N ASN A 598 -20.42 -35.73 -38.95
CA ASN A 598 -19.09 -36.26 -38.64
C ASN A 598 -18.36 -36.49 -39.98
N HIS A 599 -17.04 -36.32 -40.00
CA HIS A 599 -16.24 -36.53 -41.20
C HIS A 599 -14.87 -37.13 -40.86
N GLU A 600 -14.30 -37.95 -41.75
CA GLU A 600 -12.98 -38.55 -41.51
C GLU A 600 -11.85 -37.51 -41.58
N TYR A 601 -12.01 -36.49 -42.43
CA TYR A 601 -11.10 -35.36 -42.43
C TYR A 601 -11.31 -34.50 -41.18
N PHE A 602 -10.36 -34.60 -40.25
CA PHE A 602 -10.38 -33.95 -38.93
C PHE A 602 -10.75 -32.46 -38.97
N VAL A 603 -10.31 -31.73 -40.00
CA VAL A 603 -10.64 -30.30 -40.14
C VAL A 603 -12.13 -30.10 -40.46
N ILE A 604 -12.71 -30.89 -41.39
CA ILE A 604 -14.16 -30.84 -41.67
C ILE A 604 -14.96 -31.25 -40.42
N ASP A 605 -14.50 -32.27 -39.69
CA ASP A 605 -15.13 -32.72 -38.44
C ASP A 605 -15.17 -31.60 -37.38
N ASN A 606 -14.07 -30.86 -37.23
CA ASN A 606 -14.02 -29.71 -36.32
C ASN A 606 -14.93 -28.55 -36.76
N ILE A 607 -15.07 -28.31 -38.08
CA ILE A 607 -15.99 -27.29 -38.62
C ILE A 607 -17.43 -27.63 -38.24
N VAL A 608 -17.89 -28.86 -38.52
CA VAL A 608 -19.29 -29.26 -38.24
C VAL A 608 -19.60 -29.35 -36.74
N LYS A 609 -18.58 -29.61 -35.90
CA LYS A 609 -18.68 -29.59 -34.43
C LYS A 609 -18.56 -28.19 -33.82
N ASN A 610 -18.51 -27.15 -34.64
CA ASN A 610 -18.40 -25.76 -34.21
C ASN A 610 -17.18 -25.49 -33.31
N LYS A 611 -16.05 -26.13 -33.61
CA LYS A 611 -14.79 -25.85 -32.92
C LYS A 611 -14.05 -24.71 -33.61
N HIS A 612 -13.41 -23.86 -32.81
CA HIS A 612 -12.55 -22.82 -33.34
C HIS A 612 -11.29 -23.44 -33.98
N LEU A 613 -11.14 -23.24 -35.28
CA LEU A 613 -9.99 -23.66 -36.06
C LEU A 613 -8.82 -22.69 -35.90
N ALA A 614 -7.65 -23.23 -35.58
CA ALA A 614 -6.40 -22.49 -35.53
C ALA A 614 -5.83 -22.25 -36.95
N ILE A 615 -4.92 -21.27 -37.12
CA ILE A 615 -4.39 -20.85 -38.43
C ILE A 615 -3.82 -22.00 -39.28
N GLY A 616 -3.19 -22.99 -38.64
CA GLY A 616 -2.65 -24.18 -39.32
C GLY A 616 -3.75 -25.10 -39.85
N GLN A 617 -4.86 -25.24 -39.12
CA GLN A 617 -6.02 -26.01 -39.55
C GLN A 617 -6.76 -25.29 -40.68
N ILE A 618 -6.87 -23.96 -40.61
CA ILE A 618 -7.40 -23.13 -41.69
C ILE A 618 -6.52 -23.26 -42.94
N ALA A 619 -5.20 -23.20 -42.80
CA ALA A 619 -4.28 -23.40 -43.92
C ALA A 619 -4.47 -24.79 -44.58
N LYS A 620 -4.59 -25.85 -43.77
CA LYS A 620 -4.88 -27.22 -44.25
C LYS A 620 -6.25 -27.32 -44.94
N CYS A 621 -7.25 -26.55 -44.49
CA CYS A 621 -8.57 -26.46 -45.12
C CYS A 621 -8.48 -25.84 -46.53
N LEU A 622 -7.63 -24.82 -46.70
CA LEU A 622 -7.61 -23.95 -47.87
C LEU A 622 -6.56 -24.31 -48.94
N LYS A 623 -5.60 -25.20 -48.65
CA LYS A 623 -4.44 -25.45 -49.51
C LYS A 623 -4.62 -26.64 -50.46
N GLY A 624 -4.46 -26.39 -51.77
CA GLY A 624 -3.91 -27.25 -52.84
C GLY A 624 -4.61 -28.57 -53.19
N ARG A 625 -5.29 -29.18 -52.23
CA ARG A 625 -6.14 -30.37 -52.33
C ARG A 625 -7.42 -30.07 -51.57
N LEU A 626 -8.14 -29.05 -52.05
CA LEU A 626 -9.43 -28.68 -51.48
C LEU A 626 -10.33 -29.91 -51.43
N ASP A 627 -10.84 -30.22 -50.23
CA ASP A 627 -11.76 -31.33 -50.04
C ASP A 627 -12.92 -31.19 -51.05
N ARG A 628 -13.40 -32.32 -51.59
CA ARG A 628 -14.50 -32.32 -52.57
C ARG A 628 -15.71 -31.55 -52.04
N LEU A 629 -15.95 -31.58 -50.73
CA LEU A 629 -17.01 -30.82 -50.07
C LEU A 629 -16.83 -29.30 -50.19
N ILE A 630 -15.60 -28.81 -50.17
CA ILE A 630 -15.29 -27.37 -50.35
C ILE A 630 -15.49 -26.99 -51.82
N ILE A 631 -15.10 -27.85 -52.76
CA ILE A 631 -15.35 -27.64 -54.19
C ILE A 631 -16.87 -27.60 -54.45
N ASP A 632 -17.61 -28.52 -53.85
CA ASP A 632 -19.07 -28.57 -53.95
C ASP A 632 -19.72 -27.34 -53.32
N TYR A 633 -19.19 -26.83 -52.21
CA TYR A 633 -19.61 -25.55 -51.62
C TYR A 633 -19.39 -24.39 -52.60
N ILE A 634 -18.20 -24.28 -53.20
CA ILE A 634 -17.90 -23.20 -54.16
C ILE A 634 -18.80 -23.29 -55.38
N ASN A 635 -19.13 -24.50 -55.84
CA ASN A 635 -20.09 -24.73 -56.91
C ASN A 635 -21.50 -24.18 -56.59
N THR A 636 -21.86 -24.04 -55.31
CA THR A 636 -23.14 -23.41 -54.93
C THR A 636 -23.11 -21.88 -54.96
N LYS A 637 -21.92 -21.25 -54.90
CA LYS A 637 -21.78 -19.79 -54.84
C LYS A 637 -21.72 -19.14 -56.21
N THR A 638 -21.28 -19.87 -57.25
CA THR A 638 -21.26 -19.35 -58.61
C THR A 638 -21.31 -20.48 -59.64
N ASN A 639 -21.96 -20.23 -60.79
CA ASN A 639 -22.01 -21.15 -61.93
C ASN A 639 -20.99 -20.82 -63.03
N ASP A 640 -20.34 -19.66 -62.94
CA ASP A 640 -19.36 -19.19 -63.94
C ASP A 640 -17.98 -19.80 -63.67
N LYS A 641 -17.42 -20.48 -64.68
CA LYS A 641 -16.12 -21.15 -64.60
C LYS A 641 -14.98 -20.19 -64.23
N ASN A 642 -14.96 -18.99 -64.80
CA ASN A 642 -13.90 -18.00 -64.51
C ASN A 642 -13.99 -17.52 -63.06
N LYS A 643 -15.21 -17.36 -62.55
CA LYS A 643 -15.45 -17.00 -61.13
C LYS A 643 -15.03 -18.12 -60.19
N LYS A 644 -15.29 -19.39 -60.54
CA LYS A 644 -14.84 -20.56 -59.78
C LYS A 644 -13.32 -20.65 -59.72
N ASP A 645 -12.66 -20.56 -60.86
CA ASP A 645 -11.20 -20.66 -60.96
C ASP A 645 -10.53 -19.52 -60.15
N PHE A 646 -11.10 -18.31 -60.20
CA PHE A 646 -10.65 -17.18 -59.40
C PHE A 646 -10.85 -17.41 -57.88
N TYR A 647 -12.03 -17.88 -57.46
CA TYR A 647 -12.32 -18.17 -56.05
C TYR A 647 -11.36 -19.26 -55.53
N MET A 648 -11.22 -20.37 -56.25
CA MET A 648 -10.28 -21.45 -55.93
C MET A 648 -8.84 -20.96 -55.86
N GLY A 649 -8.42 -20.12 -56.82
CA GLY A 649 -7.10 -19.49 -56.84
C GLY A 649 -6.83 -18.65 -55.60
N LYS A 650 -7.81 -17.86 -55.15
CA LYS A 650 -7.70 -17.06 -53.92
C LYS A 650 -7.65 -17.91 -52.66
N LEU A 651 -8.52 -18.90 -52.52
CA LEU A 651 -8.50 -19.80 -51.35
C LEU A 651 -7.14 -20.50 -51.23
N ASN A 652 -6.61 -21.00 -52.34
CA ASN A 652 -5.27 -21.59 -52.38
C ASN A 652 -4.17 -20.58 -52.01
N LEU A 653 -4.25 -19.35 -52.51
CA LEU A 653 -3.28 -18.30 -52.18
C LEU A 653 -3.30 -17.95 -50.68
N ILE A 654 -4.50 -17.80 -50.10
CA ILE A 654 -4.69 -17.58 -48.66
C ILE A 654 -4.14 -18.77 -47.88
N GLY A 655 -4.51 -20.01 -48.24
CA GLY A 655 -4.01 -21.22 -47.61
C GLY A 655 -2.48 -21.30 -47.61
N ASN A 656 -1.83 -20.95 -48.72
CA ASN A 656 -0.36 -20.90 -48.82
C ASN A 656 0.27 -19.83 -47.91
N LYS A 657 -0.34 -18.64 -47.81
CA LYS A 657 0.13 -17.58 -46.89
C LYS A 657 -0.05 -18.01 -45.42
N LEU A 658 -1.20 -18.60 -45.08
CA LEU A 658 -1.50 -19.09 -43.74
C LEU A 658 -0.61 -20.26 -43.32
N GLU A 659 -0.20 -21.13 -44.25
CA GLU A 659 0.74 -22.20 -43.95
C GLU A 659 2.13 -21.64 -43.59
N LYS A 660 2.62 -20.65 -44.34
CA LYS A 660 3.87 -19.95 -44.02
C LYS A 660 3.79 -19.31 -42.63
N PHE A 661 2.67 -18.66 -42.34
CA PHE A 661 2.42 -18.07 -41.02
C PHE A 661 2.35 -19.15 -39.93
N SER A 662 1.68 -20.28 -40.17
CA SER A 662 1.60 -21.40 -39.22
C SER A 662 2.98 -22.00 -38.91
N ARG A 663 3.91 -22.04 -39.88
CA ARG A 663 5.28 -22.53 -39.63
C ARG A 663 6.06 -21.59 -38.72
N LEU A 664 5.91 -20.28 -38.90
CA LEU A 664 6.50 -19.26 -38.01
C LEU A 664 5.84 -19.29 -36.62
N ARG A 665 4.52 -19.49 -36.56
CA ARG A 665 3.78 -19.73 -35.32
C ARG A 665 4.24 -21.00 -34.60
N ASN A 666 4.58 -22.06 -35.33
CA ASN A 666 5.10 -23.30 -34.75
C ASN A 666 6.58 -23.18 -34.36
N LEU A 667 7.34 -22.24 -34.93
CA LEU A 667 8.71 -21.93 -34.48
C LEU A 667 8.70 -21.35 -33.05
N ILE A 668 7.66 -20.58 -32.67
CA ILE A 668 7.40 -20.14 -31.29
C ILE A 668 7.36 -21.34 -30.32
N ALA A 669 6.88 -22.49 -30.78
CA ALA A 669 6.79 -23.71 -30.00
C ALA A 669 8.13 -24.48 -29.97
N HIS A 670 8.98 -24.41 -31.01
CA HIS A 670 10.10 -25.36 -31.20
C HIS A 670 11.52 -24.74 -31.26
N LYS A 671 11.71 -23.41 -31.33
CA LYS A 671 13.05 -22.75 -31.41
C LYS A 671 13.10 -21.37 -30.72
N ASP A 672 14.32 -20.82 -30.58
CA ASP A 672 14.66 -19.56 -29.89
C ASP A 672 13.97 -18.30 -30.46
N GLY A 673 12.68 -18.07 -30.14
CA GLY A 673 11.95 -16.81 -30.37
C GLY A 673 11.75 -16.39 -31.84
N ILE A 674 10.89 -15.40 -32.08
CA ILE A 674 10.73 -14.75 -33.39
C ILE A 674 11.61 -13.50 -33.45
N THR A 675 12.44 -13.38 -34.48
CA THR A 675 13.23 -12.17 -34.76
C THR A 675 12.37 -11.05 -35.36
N PHE A 676 12.83 -9.80 -35.28
CA PHE A 676 12.11 -8.68 -35.89
C PHE A 676 11.88 -8.87 -37.40
N ASN A 677 12.86 -9.41 -38.12
CA ASN A 677 12.76 -9.61 -39.57
C ASN A 677 11.65 -10.63 -39.89
N GLU A 678 11.63 -11.76 -39.18
CA GLU A 678 10.59 -12.78 -39.35
C GLU A 678 9.20 -12.26 -38.99
N PHE A 679 9.09 -11.46 -37.92
CA PHE A 679 7.84 -10.80 -37.56
C PHE A 679 7.41 -9.74 -38.59
N SER A 680 8.36 -8.95 -39.11
CA SER A 680 8.08 -7.90 -40.10
C SER A 680 7.48 -8.49 -41.37
N ASP A 681 8.00 -9.64 -41.82
CA ASP A 681 7.45 -10.35 -42.98
C ASP A 681 5.99 -10.78 -42.77
N ILE A 682 5.66 -11.28 -41.57
CA ILE A 682 4.28 -11.64 -41.20
C ILE A 682 3.42 -10.39 -41.19
N ARG A 683 3.83 -9.35 -40.45
CA ARG A 683 3.11 -8.09 -40.32
C ARG A 683 2.80 -7.48 -41.68
N ASN A 684 3.78 -7.45 -42.58
CA ASN A 684 3.62 -6.93 -43.93
C ASN A 684 2.64 -7.76 -44.76
N GLN A 685 2.60 -9.09 -44.58
CA GLN A 685 1.60 -9.94 -45.22
C GLN A 685 0.18 -9.71 -44.68
N VAL A 686 0.03 -9.55 -43.36
CA VAL A 686 -1.28 -9.32 -42.72
C VAL A 686 -1.85 -7.96 -43.08
N LEU A 687 -1.01 -6.92 -43.05
CA LEU A 687 -1.40 -5.51 -43.26
C LEU A 687 -1.29 -5.07 -44.73
N GLY A 688 -0.58 -5.80 -45.59
CA GLY A 688 -0.38 -5.42 -46.99
C GLY A 688 0.70 -4.35 -47.21
N ILE A 689 1.59 -4.15 -46.24
CA ILE A 689 2.65 -3.14 -46.34
C ILE A 689 3.70 -3.61 -47.35
N GLY A 690 3.92 -2.84 -48.42
CA GLY A 690 4.86 -3.18 -49.48
C GLY A 690 4.42 -4.35 -50.38
N LEU A 691 3.13 -4.73 -50.34
CA LEU A 691 2.55 -5.79 -51.16
C LEU A 691 1.30 -5.27 -51.89
N GLU A 692 0.95 -5.87 -53.02
CA GLU A 692 -0.26 -5.48 -53.78
C GLU A 692 -1.56 -5.64 -52.96
N LYS A 693 -1.66 -6.69 -52.13
CA LYS A 693 -2.83 -6.96 -51.30
C LYS A 693 -2.46 -7.60 -49.96
N SER A 694 -3.09 -7.10 -48.90
CA SER A 694 -3.03 -7.68 -47.56
C SER A 694 -3.78 -9.02 -47.50
N LEU A 695 -3.40 -9.88 -46.55
CA LEU A 695 -4.11 -11.15 -46.30
C LEU A 695 -5.54 -10.91 -45.83
N LEU A 696 -5.78 -9.90 -45.00
CA LEU A 696 -7.13 -9.55 -44.51
C LEU A 696 -8.03 -8.99 -45.63
N THR A 697 -7.46 -8.23 -46.56
CA THR A 697 -8.16 -7.78 -47.78
C THR A 697 -8.59 -8.98 -48.62
N MET A 698 -7.74 -10.01 -48.76
CA MET A 698 -8.12 -11.23 -49.50
C MET A 698 -9.27 -12.00 -48.82
N VAL A 699 -9.32 -12.01 -47.48
CA VAL A 699 -10.43 -12.63 -46.73
C VAL A 699 -11.72 -11.83 -46.92
N PHE A 700 -11.67 -10.51 -46.88
CA PHE A 700 -12.82 -9.65 -47.20
C PHE A 700 -13.36 -9.89 -48.63
N GLU A 701 -12.47 -10.05 -49.61
CA GLU A 701 -12.89 -10.33 -50.98
C GLU A 701 -13.63 -11.67 -51.13
N ILE A 702 -13.29 -12.68 -50.32
CA ILE A 702 -14.03 -13.95 -50.26
C ILE A 702 -15.44 -13.75 -49.70
N GLU A 703 -15.57 -12.94 -48.66
CA GLU A 703 -16.88 -12.59 -48.11
C GLU A 703 -17.79 -11.96 -49.17
N GLN A 704 -17.24 -11.02 -49.94
CA GLN A 704 -17.98 -10.35 -51.02
C GLN A 704 -18.38 -11.34 -52.14
N MET A 705 -17.56 -12.36 -52.42
CA MET A 705 -17.95 -13.45 -53.31
C MET A 705 -19.07 -14.31 -52.73
N ASN A 706 -19.02 -14.63 -51.43
CA ASN A 706 -20.07 -15.40 -50.75
C ASN A 706 -21.41 -14.67 -50.74
N LYS A 707 -21.38 -13.33 -50.67
CA LYS A 707 -22.57 -12.46 -50.73
C LYS A 707 -23.04 -12.16 -52.16
N GLY A 708 -22.32 -12.60 -53.20
CA GLY A 708 -22.67 -12.36 -54.60
C GLY A 708 -22.38 -10.93 -55.11
N ASN A 709 -21.66 -10.13 -54.32
CA ASN A 709 -21.40 -8.71 -54.61
C ASN A 709 -20.11 -8.47 -55.41
N TYR A 710 -19.40 -9.53 -55.82
CA TYR A 710 -18.11 -9.41 -56.48
C TYR A 710 -18.26 -9.17 -58.00
N ASN A 711 -18.06 -7.92 -58.42
CA ASN A 711 -17.90 -7.56 -59.82
C ASN A 711 -16.42 -7.65 -60.21
N PHE A 712 -16.11 -8.29 -61.34
CA PHE A 712 -14.76 -8.30 -61.89
C PHE A 712 -14.36 -6.86 -62.22
N MET A 713 -13.33 -6.36 -61.54
CA MET A 713 -12.46 -5.30 -62.08
C MET A 713 -11.15 -5.94 -62.50
#